data_AF-A0A8C1KCF4-F1
#
_entry.id   AF-A0A8C1KCF4-F1
#
_cell.length_a   1.000
_cell.length_b   1.000
_cell.length_c   1.000
_cell.angle_alpha   90.00
_cell.angle_beta   90.00
_cell.angle_gamma   90.00
#
_symmetry.space_group_name_H-M   'P 1'
#
loop_
_entity.id
_entity.type
_entity.pdbx_description
1 polymer ?
#
loop_
_entity_poly.entity_id
_entity_poly.type
_entity_poly.pdbx_seq_one_letter_code
_entity_poly.pdbx_strand_id
1 'polypeptide(L)'
;MLIVLALLVMAVTGEAEVCTGSDNCTIHNDPKDFCYSARIRSTVLQGLPFGGVPTVLALDFMCFLVLLCVFSVLRKVAFDYGRLALVSDADRDDEIREKCGEDAVHYLSFQRHIIGLLVVVGVLSVGIVLPVNFSGNLLENNAYSFGRTTIANLKSGNNLLWLHTTFAFLYLLLTVYSMRRHTSKMHYKEDDLVSRDNFTKTLKLHSQAQFSVLDFVLFRKKAERSKKFYTDLMAKEYIPTMINTKPCGHLCCCIIEGCEQEEAVNYYTKLEAKLKEEYRKEREKVNTKPLGMAFVTFQNEAMTSLILKDFNACQCQGCHCRREPKSSPFSSLLNTYNWTVTYAPDPQNVYWEHLSTGGLNWWLRCFIINCFLFLLLFFLTTPAIIISTMDKFNVTKPVEYLNNPIVTQFFPTLLLWCFSALLPTIVYYSAFFEAHWTRSGENRTTMHKCYTFLIFMVLLLPSLGLSRYFFLWPDFFFVSIRCVFLPDNGAFFVNYVIASAFIGNAMDLLRIPYFLMYMIRLCLARSAAERRNVKKHQAYEFQFGAAYAWMMNVFTVVMTYSITCPIIVPFGLMYMLLKHLVDRYNMYYAYLPSKLDKKIHSGAVNQVVAAPILCLFWLLFFSTVRTGFVAPTSMFTFVVLIITIIICLSHVVFGHFKYLSAHNYKEEGQGMSQDEEGVNDGDFQSGEDSLIENEVHQ
;
A
#
# COMPACT_ATOMS: atom_id res chain seq x y z
N MET A 1 2.88 11.86 -14.01
CA MET A 1 2.07 12.35 -15.14
C MET A 1 2.65 13.60 -15.80
N LEU A 2 2.89 14.71 -15.09
CA LEU A 2 3.44 15.94 -15.70
C LEU A 2 4.77 15.74 -16.44
N ILE A 3 5.70 14.95 -15.90
CA ILE A 3 6.96 14.61 -16.58
C ILE A 3 6.68 13.80 -17.86
N VAL A 4 5.77 12.83 -17.81
CA VAL A 4 5.44 12.00 -18.98
C VAL A 4 4.68 12.82 -20.03
N LEU A 5 3.82 13.75 -19.62
CA LEU A 5 3.12 14.70 -20.49
C LEU A 5 4.12 15.69 -21.11
N ALA A 6 5.10 16.19 -20.34
CA ALA A 6 6.18 17.03 -20.86
C ALA A 6 7.06 16.27 -21.86
N LEU A 7 7.38 15.00 -21.59
CA LEU A 7 8.12 14.14 -22.53
C LEU A 7 7.32 13.83 -23.81
N LEU A 8 6.00 13.70 -23.71
CA LEU A 8 5.10 13.53 -24.86
C LEU A 8 4.95 14.82 -25.66
N VAL A 9 4.83 15.97 -25.01
CA VAL A 9 4.82 17.27 -25.67
C VAL A 9 6.15 17.54 -26.37
N MET A 10 7.28 17.23 -25.71
CA MET A 10 8.61 17.29 -26.31
C MET A 10 8.75 16.35 -27.52
N ALA A 11 8.14 15.15 -27.46
CA ALA A 11 8.09 14.21 -28.58
C ALA A 11 7.19 14.68 -29.74
N VAL A 12 6.19 15.52 -29.46
CA VAL A 12 5.23 16.05 -30.44
C VAL A 12 5.73 17.35 -31.07
N THR A 13 6.54 18.15 -30.35
CA THR A 13 7.16 19.38 -30.87
C THR A 13 8.47 19.15 -31.61
N GLY A 14 9.05 17.94 -31.51
CA GLY A 14 10.19 17.55 -32.34
C GLY A 14 9.72 17.25 -33.76
N GLU A 15 9.95 18.17 -34.69
CA GLU A 15 9.76 17.90 -36.12
C GLU A 15 10.60 16.68 -36.51
N ALA A 16 9.92 15.60 -36.91
CA ALA A 16 10.58 14.52 -37.61
C ALA A 16 10.89 15.04 -39.02
N GLU A 17 12.12 15.50 -39.25
CA GLU A 17 12.64 15.72 -40.59
C GLU A 17 12.49 14.41 -41.38
N VAL A 18 11.55 14.41 -42.31
CA VAL A 18 11.45 13.43 -43.38
C VAL A 18 12.63 13.71 -44.29
N CYS A 19 13.61 12.81 -44.34
CA CYS A 19 14.73 12.89 -45.27
C CYS A 19 14.20 12.91 -46.72
N THR A 20 14.04 14.10 -47.29
CA THR A 20 13.90 14.33 -48.73
C THR A 20 15.26 14.69 -49.28
N GLY A 21 16.03 13.69 -49.66
CA GLY A 21 17.32 13.87 -50.31
C GLY A 21 17.93 12.54 -50.71
N SER A 22 18.06 12.32 -52.01
CA SER A 22 19.00 11.34 -52.56
C SER A 22 20.37 11.72 -52.06
N ASP A 23 20.96 10.93 -51.17
CA ASP A 23 22.27 10.32 -51.36
C ASP A 23 22.66 9.43 -50.15
N ASN A 24 22.83 8.14 -50.45
CA ASN A 24 23.54 7.10 -49.69
C ASN A 24 23.44 7.08 -48.14
N CYS A 25 22.38 6.46 -47.62
CA CYS A 25 22.44 5.73 -46.36
C CYS A 25 22.60 4.23 -46.64
N THR A 26 23.81 3.70 -46.53
CA THR A 26 24.06 2.25 -46.51
C THR A 26 24.41 1.77 -45.10
N ILE A 27 23.58 0.81 -44.64
CA ILE A 27 23.78 -0.19 -43.57
C ILE A 27 23.80 0.34 -42.13
N HIS A 28 22.71 0.10 -41.39
CA HIS A 28 22.70 -0.84 -40.25
C HIS A 28 21.27 -1.15 -39.76
N ASN A 29 20.89 -2.42 -39.89
CA ASN A 29 19.79 -3.18 -39.26
C ASN A 29 18.37 -2.57 -39.23
N ASP A 30 17.41 -3.38 -39.67
CA ASP A 30 15.98 -3.10 -39.56
C ASP A 30 15.64 -2.66 -38.11
N PRO A 31 14.95 -1.53 -37.87
CA PRO A 31 14.64 -1.06 -36.51
C PRO A 31 13.91 -2.11 -35.65
N LYS A 32 13.25 -3.10 -36.29
CA LYS A 32 12.71 -4.29 -35.62
C LYS A 32 13.80 -5.11 -34.94
N ASP A 33 14.90 -5.43 -35.62
CA ASP A 33 15.99 -6.25 -35.08
C ASP A 33 16.70 -5.54 -33.93
N PHE A 34 16.77 -4.21 -33.98
CA PHE A 34 17.27 -3.41 -32.87
C PHE A 34 16.32 -3.48 -31.64
N CYS A 35 15.01 -3.32 -31.84
CA CYS A 35 14.01 -3.47 -30.77
C CYS A 35 14.01 -4.88 -30.16
N TYR A 36 14.19 -5.92 -30.97
CA TYR A 36 14.30 -7.30 -30.51
C TYR A 36 15.62 -7.54 -29.77
N SER A 37 16.77 -7.16 -30.34
CA SER A 37 18.11 -7.40 -29.77
C SER A 37 18.36 -6.68 -28.44
N ALA A 38 17.82 -5.48 -28.26
CA ALA A 38 17.88 -4.76 -26.99
C ALA A 38 17.08 -5.47 -25.87
N ARG A 39 16.05 -6.26 -26.20
CA ARG A 39 15.21 -6.97 -25.23
C ARG A 39 15.60 -8.44 -25.01
N ILE A 40 16.22 -9.12 -25.99
CA ILE A 40 16.69 -10.53 -25.89
C ILE A 40 17.49 -10.80 -24.60
N ARG A 41 18.14 -9.78 -24.01
CA ARG A 41 18.87 -9.88 -22.74
C ARG A 41 18.02 -9.86 -21.46
N SER A 42 16.68 -9.75 -21.52
CA SER A 42 15.86 -9.38 -20.36
C SER A 42 14.63 -10.25 -20.05
N THR A 43 14.27 -11.24 -20.88
CA THR A 43 13.09 -12.08 -20.62
C THR A 43 13.33 -13.56 -20.95
N VAL A 44 13.16 -14.45 -19.96
CA VAL A 44 13.51 -15.88 -20.01
C VAL A 44 12.60 -16.77 -20.88
N LEU A 45 11.48 -16.24 -21.39
CA LEU A 45 10.46 -17.05 -22.07
C LEU A 45 10.25 -16.69 -23.56
N GLN A 46 11.17 -15.95 -24.19
CA GLN A 46 11.04 -15.65 -25.62
C GLN A 46 11.32 -16.88 -26.49
N GLY A 47 10.44 -17.13 -27.47
CA GLY A 47 10.48 -18.27 -28.39
C GLY A 47 9.30 -19.24 -28.26
N LEU A 48 8.47 -19.10 -27.22
CA LEU A 48 7.26 -19.90 -27.05
C LEU A 48 6.08 -19.34 -27.86
N PRO A 49 5.21 -20.21 -28.41
CA PRO A 49 4.01 -19.77 -29.12
C PRO A 49 3.13 -18.89 -28.23
N PHE A 50 2.49 -17.88 -28.82
CA PHE A 50 1.55 -16.98 -28.15
C PHE A 50 2.15 -16.23 -26.94
N GLY A 51 3.43 -15.84 -27.01
CA GLY A 51 4.10 -15.08 -25.95
C GLY A 51 4.28 -15.85 -24.64
N GLY A 52 4.17 -17.19 -24.67
CA GLY A 52 4.34 -18.07 -23.51
C GLY A 52 3.16 -18.12 -22.55
N VAL A 53 2.04 -17.44 -22.84
CA VAL A 53 0.89 -17.32 -21.93
C VAL A 53 0.33 -18.67 -21.47
N PRO A 54 0.07 -19.66 -22.35
CA PRO A 54 -0.45 -20.96 -21.91
C PRO A 54 0.54 -21.72 -21.03
N THR A 55 1.84 -21.64 -21.34
CA THR A 55 2.91 -22.30 -20.57
C THR A 55 3.03 -21.69 -19.17
N VAL A 56 3.05 -20.36 -19.08
CA VAL A 56 3.10 -19.64 -17.80
C VAL A 56 1.85 -19.96 -16.96
N LEU A 57 0.67 -19.93 -17.57
CA LEU A 57 -0.58 -20.29 -16.90
C LEU A 57 -0.53 -21.70 -16.29
N ALA A 58 -0.06 -22.69 -17.05
CA ALA A 58 0.04 -24.06 -16.57
C ALA A 58 1.06 -24.19 -15.43
N LEU A 59 2.24 -23.58 -15.55
CA LEU A 59 3.28 -23.60 -14.51
C LEU A 59 2.82 -22.91 -13.22
N ASP A 60 2.21 -21.73 -13.34
CA ASP A 60 1.73 -20.96 -12.20
C ASP A 60 0.56 -21.66 -11.50
N PHE A 61 -0.33 -22.30 -12.25
CA PHE A 61 -1.41 -23.12 -11.70
C PHE A 61 -0.87 -24.36 -10.96
N MET A 62 0.12 -25.06 -11.53
CA MET A 62 0.76 -26.20 -10.85
C MET A 62 1.48 -25.75 -9.57
N CYS A 63 2.21 -24.63 -9.62
CA CYS A 63 2.85 -24.04 -8.44
C CYS A 63 1.83 -23.67 -7.37
N PHE A 64 0.69 -23.07 -7.77
CA PHE A 64 -0.41 -22.73 -6.87
C PHE A 64 -0.97 -23.95 -6.15
N LEU A 65 -1.18 -25.08 -6.84
CA LEU A 65 -1.63 -26.32 -6.22
C LEU A 65 -0.61 -26.84 -5.19
N VAL A 66 0.69 -26.79 -5.50
CA VAL A 66 1.75 -27.17 -4.55
C VAL A 66 1.73 -26.27 -3.32
N LEU A 67 1.60 -24.95 -3.49
CA LEU A 67 1.53 -23.99 -2.39
C LEU A 67 0.28 -24.20 -1.52
N LEU A 68 -0.87 -24.55 -2.11
CA LEU A 68 -2.08 -24.93 -1.37
C LEU A 68 -1.91 -26.24 -0.59
N CYS A 69 -1.20 -27.23 -1.14
CA CYS A 69 -0.84 -28.44 -0.41
C CYS A 69 0.07 -28.11 0.78
N VAL A 70 1.10 -27.30 0.58
CA VAL A 70 1.99 -26.82 1.66
C VAL A 70 1.19 -26.08 2.74
N PHE A 71 0.29 -25.18 2.33
CA PHE A 71 -0.59 -24.47 3.25
C PHE A 71 -1.43 -25.43 4.10
N SER A 72 -2.03 -26.45 3.46
CA SER A 72 -2.85 -27.45 4.13
C SER A 72 -2.05 -28.29 5.13
N VAL A 73 -0.83 -28.68 4.78
CA VAL A 73 0.09 -29.41 5.68
C VAL A 73 0.52 -28.51 6.84
N LEU A 74 0.95 -27.27 6.57
CA LEU A 74 1.36 -26.32 7.61
C LEU A 74 0.22 -26.03 8.59
N ARG A 75 -1.02 -25.86 8.10
CA ARG A 75 -2.19 -25.70 8.97
C ARG A 75 -2.43 -26.92 9.85
N LYS A 76 -2.32 -28.13 9.27
CA LYS A 76 -2.50 -29.39 10.03
C LYS A 76 -1.41 -29.61 11.08
N VAL A 77 -0.17 -29.21 10.79
CA VAL A 77 0.99 -29.41 11.69
C VAL A 77 1.12 -28.30 12.73
N ALA A 78 0.81 -27.05 12.36
CA ALA A 78 1.07 -25.90 13.21
C ALA A 78 0.05 -25.76 14.36
N PHE A 79 -1.27 -25.87 14.13
CA PHE A 79 -2.29 -25.72 15.19
C PHE A 79 -3.68 -26.23 14.77
N ASP A 80 -4.41 -26.80 15.73
CA ASP A 80 -5.78 -27.38 15.68
C ASP A 80 -6.93 -26.37 15.38
N TYR A 81 -6.72 -25.40 14.46
CA TYR A 81 -7.81 -24.55 13.95
C TYR A 81 -8.30 -25.10 12.62
N GLY A 82 -9.22 -26.05 12.76
CA GLY A 82 -9.80 -26.84 11.69
C GLY A 82 -10.67 -26.10 10.67
N ARG A 83 -10.78 -26.80 9.54
CA ARG A 83 -11.76 -26.76 8.45
C ARG A 83 -11.83 -25.48 7.60
N LEU A 84 -11.36 -25.64 6.34
CA LEU A 84 -11.87 -24.89 5.20
C LEU A 84 -13.41 -25.01 5.20
N ALA A 85 -14.08 -23.91 5.53
CA ALA A 85 -15.50 -23.72 5.24
C ALA A 85 -15.59 -22.58 4.23
N LEU A 86 -15.44 -22.95 2.95
CA LEU A 86 -15.76 -22.09 1.81
C LEU A 86 -17.28 -22.13 1.64
N VAL A 87 -17.91 -20.95 1.59
CA VAL A 87 -19.31 -20.68 1.18
C VAL A 87 -20.40 -20.70 2.29
N SER A 88 -20.62 -19.53 2.92
CA SER A 88 -21.93 -18.86 3.03
C SER A 88 -21.69 -17.34 3.20
N ASP A 89 -22.47 -16.49 2.52
CA ASP A 89 -22.07 -15.09 2.26
C ASP A 89 -22.64 -14.04 3.21
N ALA A 90 -23.82 -14.26 3.81
CA ALA A 90 -24.53 -13.21 4.56
C ALA A 90 -24.18 -13.19 6.06
N ASP A 91 -24.19 -14.34 6.73
CA ASP A 91 -23.99 -14.43 8.18
C ASP A 91 -22.56 -14.02 8.61
N ARG A 92 -21.59 -14.09 7.70
CA ARG A 92 -20.18 -13.82 8.00
C ARG A 92 -19.76 -12.36 7.94
N ASP A 93 -20.44 -11.49 7.22
CA ASP A 93 -20.00 -10.09 7.14
C ASP A 93 -20.20 -9.39 8.50
N ASP A 94 -21.28 -9.71 9.21
CA ASP A 94 -21.50 -9.26 10.59
C ASP A 94 -20.53 -9.91 11.59
N GLU A 95 -20.22 -11.21 11.45
CA GLU A 95 -19.18 -11.86 12.26
C GLU A 95 -17.79 -11.24 12.04
N ILE A 96 -17.43 -10.91 10.79
CA ILE A 96 -16.18 -10.23 10.45
C ILE A 96 -16.19 -8.80 11.03
N ARG A 97 -17.33 -8.12 11.01
CA ARG A 97 -17.51 -6.79 11.60
C ARG A 97 -17.27 -6.82 13.10
N GLU A 98 -17.85 -7.78 13.81
CA GLU A 98 -17.69 -7.95 15.25
C GLU A 98 -16.24 -8.32 15.63
N LYS A 99 -15.60 -9.19 14.84
CA LYS A 99 -14.26 -9.70 15.15
C LYS A 99 -13.11 -8.78 14.71
N CYS A 100 -13.21 -8.22 13.51
CA CYS A 100 -12.13 -7.46 12.85
C CYS A 100 -12.42 -5.97 12.72
N GLY A 101 -13.65 -5.53 13.02
CA GLY A 101 -14.08 -4.14 12.92
C GLY A 101 -14.62 -3.74 11.53
N GLU A 102 -15.20 -2.54 11.47
CA GLU A 102 -15.84 -1.96 10.27
C GLU A 102 -14.85 -1.75 9.10
N ASP A 103 -13.58 -1.45 9.37
CA ASP A 103 -12.57 -1.19 8.33
C ASP A 103 -12.33 -2.42 7.44
N ALA A 104 -12.41 -3.63 8.02
CA ALA A 104 -12.31 -4.88 7.27
C ALA A 104 -13.50 -5.06 6.31
N VAL A 105 -14.72 -4.74 6.78
CA VAL A 105 -15.95 -4.81 5.98
C VAL A 105 -15.91 -3.80 4.84
N HIS A 106 -15.44 -2.57 5.10
CA HIS A 106 -15.23 -1.56 4.07
C HIS A 106 -14.23 -2.01 3.00
N TYR A 107 -13.13 -2.64 3.39
CA TYR A 107 -12.14 -3.20 2.46
C TYR A 107 -12.75 -4.31 1.58
N LEU A 108 -13.46 -5.27 2.17
CA LEU A 108 -14.11 -6.35 1.42
C LEU A 108 -15.24 -5.83 0.52
N SER A 109 -15.99 -4.82 0.99
CA SER A 109 -17.01 -4.13 0.18
C SER A 109 -16.39 -3.44 -1.04
N PHE A 110 -15.24 -2.79 -0.86
CA PHE A 110 -14.51 -2.16 -1.96
C PHE A 110 -14.07 -3.19 -3.01
N GLN A 111 -13.54 -4.34 -2.60
CA GLN A 111 -13.20 -5.46 -3.50
C GLN A 111 -14.39 -5.92 -4.34
N ARG A 112 -15.57 -6.09 -3.73
CA ARG A 112 -16.80 -6.50 -4.44
C ARG A 112 -17.21 -5.50 -5.53
N HIS A 113 -17.06 -4.19 -5.28
CA HIS A 113 -17.36 -3.16 -6.29
C HIS A 113 -16.35 -3.17 -7.44
N ILE A 114 -15.07 -3.44 -7.17
CA ILE A 114 -14.05 -3.59 -8.22
C ILE A 114 -14.30 -4.86 -9.05
N ILE A 115 -14.66 -5.99 -8.41
CA ILE A 115 -15.02 -7.23 -9.10
C ILE A 115 -16.22 -6.97 -10.03
N GLY A 116 -17.28 -6.32 -9.53
CA GLY A 116 -18.43 -5.96 -10.34
C GLY A 116 -18.07 -5.06 -11.54
N LEU A 117 -17.17 -4.09 -11.36
CA LEU A 117 -16.66 -3.25 -12.43
C LEU A 117 -15.86 -4.07 -13.47
N LEU A 118 -14.97 -4.96 -13.04
CA LEU A 118 -14.19 -5.81 -13.93
C LEU A 118 -15.03 -6.82 -14.69
N VAL A 119 -16.14 -7.32 -14.13
CA VAL A 119 -17.09 -8.17 -14.86
C VAL A 119 -17.69 -7.39 -16.03
N VAL A 120 -18.17 -6.16 -15.80
CA VAL A 120 -18.74 -5.32 -16.87
C VAL A 120 -17.69 -5.00 -17.92
N VAL A 121 -16.50 -4.56 -17.51
CA VAL A 121 -15.37 -4.30 -18.41
C VAL A 121 -14.96 -5.56 -19.17
N GLY A 122 -14.96 -6.72 -18.53
CA GLY A 122 -14.63 -8.01 -19.15
C GLY A 122 -15.60 -8.41 -20.25
N VAL A 123 -16.91 -8.24 -20.03
CA VAL A 123 -17.94 -8.49 -21.05
C VAL A 123 -17.76 -7.57 -22.25
N LEU A 124 -17.49 -6.28 -22.03
CA LEU A 124 -17.28 -5.32 -23.11
C LEU A 124 -15.96 -5.55 -23.87
N SER A 125 -14.86 -5.78 -23.15
CA SER A 125 -13.54 -6.03 -23.74
C SER A 125 -13.49 -7.36 -24.51
N VAL A 126 -13.92 -8.47 -23.90
CA VAL A 126 -13.84 -9.79 -24.56
C VAL A 126 -14.98 -9.98 -25.56
N GLY A 127 -16.17 -9.46 -25.29
CA GLY A 127 -17.32 -9.63 -26.16
C GLY A 127 -17.31 -8.74 -27.41
N ILE A 128 -16.72 -7.54 -27.33
CA ILE A 128 -16.76 -6.56 -28.44
C ILE A 128 -15.34 -6.22 -28.93
N VAL A 129 -14.46 -5.77 -28.04
CA VAL A 129 -13.13 -5.27 -28.43
C VAL A 129 -12.25 -6.39 -29.01
N LEU A 130 -12.27 -7.59 -28.42
CA LEU A 130 -11.45 -8.71 -28.86
C LEU A 130 -11.82 -9.21 -30.28
N PRO A 131 -13.10 -9.46 -30.63
CA PRO A 131 -13.49 -9.78 -32.00
C PRO A 131 -13.10 -8.69 -33.01
N VAL A 132 -13.22 -7.42 -32.62
CA VAL A 132 -12.80 -6.29 -33.46
C VAL A 132 -11.29 -6.34 -33.72
N ASN A 133 -10.47 -6.61 -32.71
CA ASN A 133 -9.02 -6.76 -32.89
C ASN A 133 -8.67 -7.95 -33.82
N PHE A 134 -9.38 -9.07 -33.68
CA PHE A 134 -9.19 -10.24 -34.54
C PHE A 134 -9.58 -10.00 -36.01
N SER A 135 -10.52 -9.10 -36.28
CA SER A 135 -10.92 -8.71 -37.65
C SER A 135 -9.81 -7.99 -38.43
N GLY A 136 -8.78 -7.50 -37.73
CA GLY A 136 -7.62 -6.86 -38.34
C GLY A 136 -6.80 -7.80 -39.23
N ASN A 137 -6.17 -7.23 -40.26
CA ASN A 137 -5.38 -7.96 -41.26
C ASN A 137 -3.95 -7.40 -41.39
N LEU A 138 -3.43 -6.74 -40.36
CA LEU A 138 -2.09 -6.14 -40.39
C LEU A 138 -0.98 -7.16 -40.06
N LEU A 139 -1.26 -8.13 -39.19
CA LEU A 139 -0.29 -9.16 -38.79
C LEU A 139 -0.53 -10.46 -39.58
N GLU A 140 0.54 -11.24 -39.80
CA GLU A 140 0.48 -12.52 -40.50
C GLU A 140 -0.55 -13.47 -39.87
N ASN A 141 -1.20 -14.28 -40.73
CA ASN A 141 -2.27 -15.22 -40.36
C ASN A 141 -1.76 -16.47 -39.59
N ASN A 142 -0.77 -16.31 -38.73
CA ASN A 142 -0.30 -17.38 -37.84
C ASN A 142 -1.19 -17.43 -36.59
N ALA A 143 -1.70 -18.62 -36.24
CA ALA A 143 -2.51 -18.80 -35.03
C ALA A 143 -1.70 -18.58 -33.74
N TYR A 144 -0.37 -18.68 -33.83
CA TYR A 144 0.56 -18.57 -32.71
C TYR A 144 1.02 -17.14 -32.40
N SER A 145 0.62 -16.13 -33.20
CA SER A 145 1.02 -14.75 -32.96
C SER A 145 0.07 -14.04 -31.98
N PHE A 146 0.59 -13.71 -30.80
CA PHE A 146 -0.17 -13.03 -29.74
C PHE A 146 -0.74 -11.68 -30.22
N GLY A 147 0.01 -10.98 -31.07
CA GLY A 147 -0.33 -9.66 -31.57
C GLY A 147 -1.69 -9.55 -32.28
N ARG A 148 -2.20 -10.65 -32.86
CA ARG A 148 -3.52 -10.69 -33.53
C ARG A 148 -4.68 -10.35 -32.60
N THR A 149 -4.51 -10.58 -31.31
CA THR A 149 -5.52 -10.34 -30.27
C THR A 149 -5.54 -8.89 -29.78
N THR A 150 -4.56 -8.10 -30.23
CA THR A 150 -4.33 -6.73 -29.75
C THR A 150 -4.72 -5.69 -30.80
N ILE A 151 -4.88 -4.45 -30.34
CA ILE A 151 -5.12 -3.26 -31.18
C ILE A 151 -4.07 -3.08 -32.30
N ALA A 152 -2.88 -3.68 -32.16
CA ALA A 152 -1.82 -3.64 -33.16
C ALA A 152 -2.23 -4.28 -34.51
N ASN A 153 -3.15 -5.25 -34.50
CA ASN A 153 -3.59 -5.98 -35.69
C ASN A 153 -4.51 -5.18 -36.63
N LEU A 154 -5.09 -4.07 -36.16
CA LEU A 154 -5.92 -3.19 -37.01
C LEU A 154 -5.04 -2.39 -37.97
N LYS A 155 -5.59 -1.83 -39.06
CA LYS A 155 -4.88 -0.90 -39.97
C LYS A 155 -5.10 0.56 -39.56
N SER A 156 -4.12 1.42 -39.85
CA SER A 156 -4.24 2.88 -39.61
C SER A 156 -5.26 3.46 -40.59
N GLY A 157 -6.25 4.23 -40.09
CA GLY A 157 -7.31 4.85 -40.91
C GLY A 157 -8.66 4.12 -40.95
N ASN A 158 -8.81 2.99 -40.25
CA ASN A 158 -10.10 2.31 -40.15
C ASN A 158 -11.00 2.96 -39.07
N ASN A 159 -12.29 3.12 -39.36
CA ASN A 159 -13.29 3.63 -38.41
C ASN A 159 -13.40 2.78 -37.13
N LEU A 160 -12.89 1.54 -37.14
CA LEU A 160 -12.82 0.68 -35.95
C LEU A 160 -11.97 1.25 -34.81
N LEU A 161 -11.01 2.15 -35.06
CA LEU A 161 -10.22 2.78 -34.00
C LEU A 161 -11.09 3.69 -33.08
N TRP A 162 -12.17 4.26 -33.63
CA TRP A 162 -13.14 5.05 -32.84
C TRP A 162 -13.84 4.24 -31.76
N LEU A 163 -14.02 2.94 -32.00
CA LEU A 163 -14.60 2.03 -31.03
C LEU A 163 -13.76 2.03 -29.75
N HIS A 164 -12.44 1.82 -29.87
CA HIS A 164 -11.53 1.79 -28.71
C HIS A 164 -11.53 3.09 -27.91
N THR A 165 -11.53 4.23 -28.59
CA THR A 165 -11.65 5.55 -27.97
C THR A 165 -12.97 5.75 -27.22
N THR A 166 -14.08 5.30 -27.82
CA THR A 166 -15.41 5.38 -27.20
C THR A 166 -15.51 4.48 -25.96
N PHE A 167 -14.99 3.26 -26.04
CA PHE A 167 -14.93 2.33 -24.90
C PHE A 167 -14.04 2.86 -23.77
N ALA A 168 -12.94 3.55 -24.05
CA ALA A 168 -12.10 4.17 -23.03
C ALA A 168 -12.86 5.24 -22.22
N PHE A 169 -13.64 6.06 -22.91
CA PHE A 169 -14.52 7.04 -22.24
C PHE A 169 -15.62 6.35 -21.43
N LEU A 170 -16.24 5.29 -21.97
CA LEU A 170 -17.23 4.49 -21.25
C LEU A 170 -16.64 3.85 -19.98
N TYR A 171 -15.41 3.34 -20.02
CA TYR A 171 -14.72 2.74 -18.86
C TYR A 171 -14.43 3.76 -17.77
N LEU A 172 -14.10 5.00 -18.14
CA LEU A 172 -14.00 6.11 -17.20
C LEU A 172 -15.34 6.36 -16.48
N LEU A 173 -16.44 6.47 -17.23
CA LEU A 173 -17.78 6.71 -16.66
C LEU A 173 -18.22 5.56 -15.74
N LEU A 174 -18.02 4.31 -16.17
CA LEU A 174 -18.30 3.11 -15.37
C LEU A 174 -17.50 3.08 -14.07
N THR A 175 -16.22 3.43 -14.12
CA THR A 175 -15.35 3.47 -12.94
C THR A 175 -15.82 4.55 -11.96
N VAL A 176 -16.09 5.76 -12.44
CA VAL A 176 -16.58 6.86 -11.59
C VAL A 176 -17.94 6.52 -10.98
N TYR A 177 -18.85 5.92 -11.75
CA TYR A 177 -20.15 5.47 -11.26
C TYR A 177 -20.02 4.40 -10.15
N SER A 178 -19.22 3.35 -10.40
CA SER A 178 -18.98 2.27 -9.42
C SER A 178 -18.37 2.82 -8.13
N MET A 179 -17.37 3.71 -8.24
CA MET A 179 -16.71 4.33 -7.11
C MET A 179 -17.63 5.26 -6.33
N ARG A 180 -18.47 6.05 -6.99
CA ARG A 180 -19.49 6.89 -6.31
C ARG A 180 -20.52 6.04 -5.57
N ARG A 181 -20.98 4.95 -6.18
CA ARG A 181 -21.91 4.00 -5.55
C ARG A 181 -21.31 3.31 -4.33
N HIS A 182 -20.02 2.97 -4.37
CA HIS A 182 -19.32 2.44 -3.20
C HIS A 182 -19.27 3.49 -2.08
N THR A 183 -18.80 4.71 -2.38
CA THR A 183 -18.73 5.80 -1.39
C THR A 183 -20.10 6.14 -0.78
N SER A 184 -21.18 6.11 -1.56
CA SER A 184 -22.52 6.41 -1.03
C SER A 184 -23.05 5.33 -0.08
N LYS A 185 -22.58 4.08 -0.22
CA LYS A 185 -22.92 2.96 0.67
C LYS A 185 -22.06 2.87 1.91
N MET A 186 -20.96 3.62 1.96
CA MET A 186 -20.15 3.75 3.17
C MET A 186 -20.86 4.68 4.16
N HIS A 187 -21.87 4.16 4.86
CA HIS A 187 -22.44 4.82 6.02
C HIS A 187 -21.61 4.46 7.25
N TYR A 188 -20.69 5.35 7.60
CA TYR A 188 -20.05 5.31 8.90
C TYR A 188 -21.08 5.81 9.90
N LYS A 189 -21.48 4.98 10.86
CA LYS A 189 -22.17 5.53 12.03
C LYS A 189 -21.17 6.47 12.70
N GLU A 190 -21.54 7.74 12.86
CA GLU A 190 -20.76 8.67 13.67
C GLU A 190 -20.51 8.11 15.09
N ASP A 191 -21.34 7.15 15.51
CA ASP A 191 -21.16 6.28 16.68
C ASP A 191 -19.83 5.50 16.75
N ASP A 192 -19.04 5.31 15.69
CA ASP A 192 -17.70 4.66 15.85
C ASP A 192 -16.56 5.67 16.07
N LEU A 193 -16.83 6.96 15.88
CA LEU A 193 -16.08 8.02 16.56
C LEU A 193 -16.59 8.23 18.00
N VAL A 194 -17.71 7.60 18.35
CA VAL A 194 -18.57 7.90 19.52
C VAL A 194 -19.20 6.63 20.11
N SER A 195 -18.43 5.63 20.52
CA SER A 195 -18.97 4.46 21.26
C SER A 195 -17.79 3.65 21.81
N ARG A 196 -17.70 3.26 23.08
CA ARG A 196 -18.61 3.34 24.22
C ARG A 196 -17.71 3.05 25.42
N ASP A 197 -17.57 4.05 26.28
CA ASP A 197 -17.18 4.00 27.70
C ASP A 197 -16.61 5.37 28.04
N ASN A 198 -17.43 6.25 28.60
CA ASN A 198 -17.11 7.41 29.46
C ASN A 198 -15.71 8.06 29.34
N PHE A 199 -15.18 8.24 28.14
CA PHE A 199 -13.95 8.98 27.89
C PHE A 199 -14.28 10.16 26.98
N THR A 200 -14.70 11.24 27.64
CA THR A 200 -14.48 12.64 27.28
C THR A 200 -13.65 12.86 26.01
N LYS A 201 -14.21 13.58 25.02
CA LYS A 201 -13.50 13.88 23.77
C LYS A 201 -12.31 14.80 24.03
N THR A 202 -11.17 14.40 23.49
CA THR A 202 -9.88 15.02 23.78
C THR A 202 -9.46 15.99 22.66
N LEU A 203 -9.37 17.28 22.93
CA LEU A 203 -8.78 18.28 22.03
C LEU A 203 -7.25 18.30 22.20
N LYS A 204 -6.54 18.38 21.08
CA LYS A 204 -5.10 18.58 21.10
C LYS A 204 -4.76 20.00 21.58
N LEU A 205 -4.07 20.12 22.71
CA LEU A 205 -3.74 21.41 23.35
C LEU A 205 -2.47 21.27 24.19
N HIS A 206 -1.44 22.07 23.94
CA HIS A 206 -0.04 22.02 24.43
C HIS A 206 0.21 21.63 25.92
N SER A 207 0.94 20.52 26.20
CA SER A 207 1.69 20.15 27.46
C SER A 207 1.98 18.62 27.65
N GLN A 208 3.29 18.32 27.86
CA GLN A 208 4.01 17.12 28.36
C GLN A 208 3.41 15.69 28.33
N ALA A 209 4.03 14.81 27.53
CA ALA A 209 4.13 13.37 27.83
C ALA A 209 5.39 12.74 27.20
N GLN A 210 6.49 12.60 27.96
CA GLN A 210 7.73 12.02 27.43
C GLN A 210 7.71 10.48 27.44
N PHE A 211 8.03 9.92 26.28
CA PHE A 211 7.68 8.56 25.85
C PHE A 211 8.52 7.42 26.48
N SER A 212 9.77 7.68 26.87
CA SER A 212 10.67 6.67 27.44
C SER A 212 10.10 5.98 28.69
N VAL A 213 9.22 6.67 29.42
CA VAL A 213 8.55 6.16 30.62
C VAL A 213 7.56 5.02 30.30
N LEU A 214 6.85 5.06 29.16
CA LEU A 214 5.83 4.06 28.81
C LEU A 214 6.44 2.70 28.49
N ASP A 215 7.55 2.67 27.75
CA ASP A 215 8.29 1.45 27.44
C ASP A 215 8.76 0.74 28.71
N PHE A 216 9.31 1.50 29.66
CA PHE A 216 9.71 0.93 30.95
C PHE A 216 8.53 0.36 31.73
N VAL A 217 7.33 0.98 31.67
CA VAL A 217 6.11 0.43 32.29
C VAL A 217 5.72 -0.89 31.63
N LEU A 218 5.74 -0.96 30.30
CA LEU A 218 5.38 -2.16 29.55
C LEU A 218 6.36 -3.31 29.82
N PHE A 219 7.66 -3.03 29.78
CA PHE A 219 8.70 -4.02 30.12
C PHE A 219 8.60 -4.48 31.58
N ARG A 220 8.29 -3.57 32.51
CA ARG A 220 8.07 -3.92 33.93
C ARG A 220 6.89 -4.87 34.07
N LYS A 221 5.73 -4.57 33.47
CA LYS A 221 4.56 -5.47 33.48
C LYS A 221 4.87 -6.83 32.85
N LYS A 222 5.66 -6.88 31.77
CA LYS A 222 6.10 -8.15 31.15
C LYS A 222 6.96 -8.98 32.11
N ALA A 223 7.89 -8.33 32.82
CA ALA A 223 8.72 -8.98 33.84
C ALA A 223 7.88 -9.49 35.02
N GLU A 224 6.93 -8.69 35.50
CA GLU A 224 6.01 -9.03 36.60
C GLU A 224 5.13 -10.26 36.27
N ARG A 225 4.54 -10.30 35.06
CA ARG A 225 3.78 -11.47 34.57
C ARG A 225 4.65 -12.73 34.49
N SER A 226 5.90 -12.58 34.05
CA SER A 226 6.85 -13.69 33.93
C SER A 226 7.27 -14.19 35.31
N LYS A 227 7.53 -13.29 36.26
CA LYS A 227 7.80 -13.61 37.67
C LYS A 227 6.65 -14.40 38.27
N LYS A 228 5.41 -13.88 38.17
CA LYS A 228 4.20 -14.54 38.68
C LYS A 228 4.06 -15.96 38.14
N PHE A 229 4.27 -16.16 36.84
CA PHE A 229 4.24 -17.49 36.22
C PHE A 229 5.24 -18.47 36.86
N TYR A 230 6.47 -18.05 37.10
CA TYR A 230 7.49 -18.91 37.72
C TYR A 230 7.27 -19.10 39.22
N THR A 231 6.73 -18.11 39.93
CA THR A 231 6.32 -18.23 41.33
C THR A 231 5.16 -19.23 41.48
N ASP A 232 4.15 -19.15 40.61
CA ASP A 232 3.02 -20.09 40.59
C ASP A 232 3.49 -21.51 40.24
N LEU A 233 4.47 -21.64 39.34
CA LEU A 233 5.07 -22.93 38.97
C LEU A 233 5.86 -23.53 40.14
N MET A 234 6.68 -22.72 40.81
CA MET A 234 7.42 -23.12 42.01
C MET A 234 6.47 -23.55 43.14
N ALA A 235 5.35 -22.87 43.33
CA ALA A 235 4.34 -23.23 44.32
C ALA A 235 3.63 -24.57 44.00
N LYS A 236 3.55 -24.96 42.73
CA LYS A 236 2.92 -26.23 42.29
C LYS A 236 3.88 -27.40 42.32
N GLU A 237 5.11 -27.21 41.83
CA GLU A 237 6.08 -28.29 41.62
C GLU A 237 7.09 -28.41 42.77
N TYR A 238 7.12 -27.44 43.71
CA TYR A 238 8.06 -27.34 44.84
C TYR A 238 9.55 -27.37 44.43
N ILE A 239 9.85 -27.18 43.14
CA ILE A 239 11.22 -27.20 42.59
C ILE A 239 11.50 -25.84 41.93
N PRO A 240 12.63 -25.18 42.23
CA PRO A 240 13.01 -23.94 41.57
C PRO A 240 13.36 -24.19 40.10
N THR A 241 12.72 -23.44 39.20
CA THR A 241 13.00 -23.54 37.75
C THR A 241 14.25 -22.76 37.39
N MET A 242 15.20 -23.44 36.75
CA MET A 242 16.43 -22.84 36.22
C MET A 242 16.20 -22.37 34.78
N ILE A 243 16.60 -21.13 34.45
CA ILE A 243 16.49 -20.55 33.11
C ILE A 243 17.84 -20.06 32.62
N ASN A 244 18.06 -20.12 31.30
CA ASN A 244 19.20 -19.49 30.66
C ASN A 244 18.82 -18.07 30.21
N THR A 245 19.60 -17.07 30.61
CA THR A 245 19.30 -15.66 30.38
C THR A 245 19.69 -15.17 28.97
N LYS A 246 20.42 -15.98 28.19
CA LYS A 246 20.87 -15.66 26.83
C LYS A 246 19.78 -15.93 25.78
N PRO A 247 19.76 -15.19 24.65
CA PRO A 247 18.90 -15.51 23.52
C PRO A 247 19.17 -16.95 23.05
N CYS A 248 18.11 -17.67 22.67
CA CYS A 248 18.16 -19.11 22.36
C CYS A 248 18.53 -20.03 23.55
N GLY A 249 18.45 -19.56 24.80
CA GLY A 249 18.88 -20.31 25.98
C GLY A 249 18.27 -21.71 26.15
N HIS A 250 17.08 -21.96 25.60
CA HIS A 250 16.43 -23.28 25.62
C HIS A 250 17.07 -24.31 24.66
N LEU A 251 17.79 -23.86 23.62
CA LEU A 251 18.54 -24.75 22.73
C LEU A 251 19.88 -25.19 23.35
N CYS A 252 20.29 -24.56 24.45
CA CYS A 252 21.51 -24.92 25.16
C CYS A 252 21.20 -26.04 26.16
N CYS A 253 21.49 -27.28 25.77
CA CYS A 253 21.27 -28.47 26.59
C CYS A 253 22.39 -28.77 27.59
N CYS A 254 23.52 -28.06 27.51
CA CYS A 254 24.70 -28.30 28.34
C CYS A 254 25.11 -27.03 29.10
N ILE A 255 25.60 -27.20 30.33
CA ILE A 255 26.22 -26.14 31.13
C ILE A 255 27.63 -25.92 30.59
N ILE A 256 27.75 -25.09 29.56
CA ILE A 256 29.03 -24.64 28.98
C ILE A 256 29.22 -23.18 29.40
N GLU A 257 30.48 -22.73 29.48
CA GLU A 257 30.83 -21.33 29.67
C GLU A 257 30.10 -20.45 28.63
N GLY A 258 29.17 -19.60 29.10
CA GLY A 258 28.26 -18.82 28.24
C GLY A 258 26.78 -19.25 28.23
N CYS A 259 26.43 -20.42 28.79
CA CYS A 259 25.07 -20.91 29.01
C CYS A 259 24.75 -21.11 30.50
N GLU A 260 25.13 -20.15 31.33
CA GLU A 260 24.86 -20.18 32.77
C GLU A 260 23.34 -20.15 33.04
N GLN A 261 22.91 -21.05 33.91
CA GLN A 261 21.53 -21.14 34.35
C GLN A 261 21.36 -20.34 35.65
N GLU A 262 20.40 -19.43 35.66
CA GLU A 262 20.00 -18.69 36.86
C GLU A 262 18.58 -19.12 37.29
N GLU A 263 18.30 -19.01 38.58
CA GLU A 263 16.96 -19.26 39.10
C GLU A 263 15.96 -18.22 38.55
N ALA A 264 14.85 -18.69 37.97
CA ALA A 264 13.91 -17.85 37.24
C ALA A 264 13.28 -16.74 38.10
N VAL A 265 12.83 -17.07 39.32
CA VAL A 265 12.18 -16.10 40.22
C VAL A 265 13.17 -15.02 40.64
N ASN A 266 14.40 -15.39 40.98
CA ASN A 266 15.46 -14.45 41.34
C ASN A 266 15.81 -13.52 40.16
N TYR A 267 15.98 -14.08 38.95
CA TYR A 267 16.25 -13.31 37.74
C TYR A 267 15.16 -12.27 37.46
N TYR A 268 13.88 -12.68 37.43
CA TYR A 268 12.79 -11.74 37.15
C TYR A 268 12.61 -10.71 38.28
N THR A 269 12.92 -11.07 39.53
CA THR A 269 12.90 -10.12 40.66
C THR A 269 13.98 -9.04 40.49
N LYS A 270 15.21 -9.43 40.12
CA LYS A 270 16.30 -8.48 39.81
C LYS A 270 15.96 -7.61 38.61
N LEU A 271 15.38 -8.20 37.55
CA LEU A 271 14.98 -7.48 36.35
C LEU A 271 13.87 -6.46 36.63
N GLU A 272 12.85 -6.84 37.41
CA GLU A 272 11.79 -5.94 37.86
C GLU A 272 12.34 -4.75 38.66
N ALA A 273 13.24 -5.01 39.62
CA ALA A 273 13.89 -3.98 40.42
C ALA A 273 14.72 -3.02 39.55
N LYS A 274 15.50 -3.55 38.60
CA LYS A 274 16.27 -2.75 37.64
C LYS A 274 15.38 -1.86 36.79
N LEU A 275 14.29 -2.41 36.22
CA LEU A 275 13.33 -1.67 35.40
C LEU A 275 12.61 -0.59 36.22
N LYS A 276 12.29 -0.87 37.49
CA LYS A 276 11.67 0.12 38.39
C LYS A 276 12.59 1.31 38.67
N GLU A 277 13.88 1.06 38.83
CA GLU A 277 14.88 2.11 39.05
C GLU A 277 15.14 2.92 37.77
N GLU A 278 15.23 2.28 36.61
CA GLU A 278 15.34 2.96 35.31
C GLU A 278 14.10 3.83 35.03
N TYR A 279 12.90 3.30 35.30
CA TYR A 279 11.65 4.06 35.23
C TYR A 279 11.68 5.32 36.11
N ARG A 280 12.14 5.21 37.36
CA ARG A 280 12.23 6.35 38.28
C ARG A 280 13.17 7.43 37.75
N LYS A 281 14.38 7.04 37.32
CA LYS A 281 15.36 7.95 36.72
C LYS A 281 14.82 8.65 35.49
N GLU A 282 14.04 7.94 34.68
CA GLU A 282 13.47 8.51 33.47
C GLU A 282 12.29 9.44 33.76
N ARG A 283 11.45 9.09 34.75
CA ARG A 283 10.36 9.94 35.25
C ARG A 283 10.87 11.28 35.76
N GLU A 284 11.99 11.30 36.46
CA GLU A 284 12.64 12.54 36.95
C GLU A 284 13.10 13.45 35.78
N LYS A 285 13.47 12.89 34.63
CA LYS A 285 13.88 13.65 33.43
C LYS A 285 12.71 14.21 32.63
N VAL A 286 11.49 13.68 32.75
CA VAL A 286 10.31 14.09 31.96
C VAL A 286 10.05 15.59 32.07
N ASN A 287 10.26 16.16 33.26
CA ASN A 287 10.00 17.59 33.51
C ASN A 287 10.96 18.52 32.74
N THR A 288 12.06 18.00 32.17
CA THR A 288 13.10 18.81 31.53
C THR A 288 12.84 19.10 30.04
N LYS A 289 11.95 18.37 29.36
CA LYS A 289 11.69 18.52 27.91
C LYS A 289 10.19 18.45 27.57
N PRO A 290 9.46 19.58 27.62
CA PRO A 290 8.06 19.61 27.21
C PRO A 290 7.92 19.43 25.69
N LEU A 291 7.00 18.56 25.28
CA LEU A 291 6.71 18.23 23.87
C LEU A 291 5.84 19.26 23.14
N GLY A 292 5.22 20.15 23.90
CA GLY A 292 4.32 21.14 23.33
C GLY A 292 3.05 20.57 22.70
N MET A 293 2.54 19.47 23.24
CA MET A 293 1.26 18.85 22.87
C MET A 293 0.63 18.26 24.13
N ALA A 294 -0.67 18.42 24.32
CA ALA A 294 -1.46 17.66 25.30
C ALA A 294 -2.82 17.33 24.71
N PHE A 295 -3.59 16.67 25.54
CA PHE A 295 -4.83 16.02 25.27
C PHE A 295 -5.82 16.55 26.31
N VAL A 296 -6.82 17.34 25.87
CA VAL A 296 -7.79 18.03 26.74
C VAL A 296 -9.16 17.44 26.57
N THR A 297 -9.62 16.75 27.58
CA THR A 297 -10.90 16.05 27.63
C THR A 297 -12.06 16.99 27.99
N PHE A 298 -13.16 16.93 27.23
CA PHE A 298 -14.39 17.68 27.51
C PHE A 298 -15.54 16.73 27.85
N GLN A 299 -16.41 17.14 28.77
CA GLN A 299 -17.57 16.35 29.18
C GLN A 299 -18.60 16.19 28.05
N ASN A 300 -18.87 17.27 27.30
CA ASN A 300 -19.90 17.28 26.27
C ASN A 300 -19.30 17.37 24.87
N GLU A 301 -19.80 16.53 23.95
CA GLU A 301 -19.42 16.55 22.54
C GLU A 301 -19.70 17.89 21.85
N ALA A 302 -20.85 18.51 22.17
CA ALA A 302 -21.23 19.82 21.64
C ALA A 302 -20.21 20.91 22.01
N MET A 303 -19.59 20.81 23.19
CA MET A 303 -18.54 21.74 23.62
C MET A 303 -17.29 21.56 22.77
N THR A 304 -16.88 20.31 22.52
CA THR A 304 -15.73 19.98 21.67
C THR A 304 -15.92 20.47 20.25
N SER A 305 -17.09 20.25 19.66
CA SER A 305 -17.39 20.69 18.29
C SER A 305 -17.46 22.20 18.18
N LEU A 306 -18.00 22.89 19.19
CA LEU A 306 -18.03 24.35 19.26
C LEU A 306 -16.62 24.95 19.32
N ILE A 307 -15.76 24.43 20.20
CA ILE A 307 -14.36 24.91 20.33
C ILE A 307 -13.59 24.63 19.04
N LEU A 308 -13.75 23.46 18.45
CA LEU A 308 -13.09 23.13 17.20
C LEU A 308 -13.55 24.04 16.05
N LYS A 309 -14.85 24.36 15.99
CA LYS A 309 -15.41 25.31 15.01
C LYS A 309 -14.82 26.71 15.24
N ASP A 310 -14.69 27.16 16.49
CA ASP A 310 -14.12 28.48 16.83
C ASP A 310 -12.65 28.63 16.41
N PHE A 311 -11.79 27.67 16.76
CA PHE A 311 -10.36 27.70 16.41
C PHE A 311 -10.08 27.51 14.91
N ASN A 312 -11.01 26.91 14.17
CA ASN A 312 -10.88 26.70 12.72
C ASN A 312 -11.67 27.72 11.90
N ALA A 313 -12.49 28.56 12.53
CA ALA A 313 -13.19 29.65 11.85
C ALA A 313 -12.15 30.62 11.28
N CYS A 314 -12.25 30.87 9.98
CA CYS A 314 -11.39 31.81 9.28
C CYS A 314 -12.20 33.07 9.00
N GLN A 315 -11.80 34.19 9.59
CA GLN A 315 -12.38 35.48 9.25
C GLN A 315 -11.58 36.05 8.09
N CYS A 316 -12.24 36.26 6.96
CA CYS A 316 -11.64 36.90 5.79
C CYS A 316 -12.09 38.36 5.73
N GLN A 317 -11.14 39.28 5.84
CA GLN A 317 -11.34 40.71 5.53
C GLN A 317 -10.59 41.01 4.23
N GLY A 318 -11.32 41.10 3.10
CA GLY A 318 -10.73 41.27 1.77
C GLY A 318 -9.94 40.03 1.31
N CYS A 319 -8.71 40.23 0.81
CA CYS A 319 -7.81 39.14 0.38
C CYS A 319 -7.04 38.46 1.54
N HIS A 320 -7.19 38.94 2.78
CA HIS A 320 -6.53 38.36 3.95
C HIS A 320 -7.52 37.54 4.78
N CYS A 321 -7.26 36.23 4.87
CA CYS A 321 -7.98 35.30 5.72
C CYS A 321 -7.09 34.94 6.92
N ARG A 322 -7.55 35.26 8.14
CA ARG A 322 -6.84 34.94 9.39
C ARG A 322 -7.75 34.14 10.31
N ARG A 323 -7.17 33.19 11.05
CA ARG A 323 -7.87 32.47 12.12
C ARG A 323 -7.78 33.30 13.38
N GLU A 324 -8.91 33.85 13.82
CA GLU A 324 -9.01 34.61 15.05
C GLU A 324 -10.06 33.94 15.95
N PRO A 325 -9.63 33.06 16.87
CA PRO A 325 -10.54 32.44 17.83
C PRO A 325 -11.10 33.49 18.79
N LYS A 326 -12.23 33.19 19.44
CA LYS A 326 -12.81 34.08 20.45
C LYS A 326 -11.82 34.34 21.59
N SER A 327 -11.64 35.61 21.92
CA SER A 327 -10.75 36.03 22.99
C SER A 327 -11.34 35.69 24.36
N SER A 328 -10.54 35.04 25.20
CA SER A 328 -10.80 34.83 26.62
C SER A 328 -9.87 35.75 27.44
N PRO A 329 -10.16 36.01 28.73
CA PRO A 329 -9.29 36.82 29.59
C PRO A 329 -7.85 36.27 29.70
N PHE A 330 -7.64 34.98 29.40
CA PHE A 330 -6.32 34.34 29.40
C PHE A 330 -5.70 34.21 28.00
N SER A 331 -6.38 34.67 26.95
CA SER A 331 -5.96 34.49 25.55
C SER A 331 -4.62 35.18 25.24
N SER A 332 -4.40 36.37 25.80
CA SER A 332 -3.14 37.12 25.67
C SER A 332 -1.99 36.47 26.46
N LEU A 333 -2.29 35.89 27.62
CA LEU A 333 -1.31 35.19 28.46
C LEU A 333 -0.86 33.86 27.82
N LEU A 334 -1.79 33.14 27.22
CA LEU A 334 -1.57 31.79 26.67
C LEU A 334 -1.20 31.79 25.18
N ASN A 335 -1.18 32.96 24.52
CA ASN A 335 -0.93 33.11 23.09
C ASN A 335 -1.78 32.15 22.22
N THR A 336 -3.10 32.12 22.48
CA THR A 336 -4.03 31.15 21.88
C THR A 336 -4.11 31.23 20.35
N TYR A 337 -3.71 32.35 19.76
CA TYR A 337 -3.63 32.56 18.31
C TYR A 337 -2.63 31.63 17.60
N ASN A 338 -1.64 31.08 18.31
CA ASN A 338 -0.67 30.14 17.75
C ASN A 338 -1.10 28.67 17.87
N TRP A 339 -2.26 28.40 18.47
CA TRP A 339 -2.69 27.03 18.73
C TRP A 339 -3.35 26.41 17.50
N THR A 340 -3.07 25.13 17.30
CA THR A 340 -3.73 24.31 16.29
C THR A 340 -4.54 23.23 17.00
N VAL A 341 -5.86 23.27 16.80
CA VAL A 341 -6.80 22.39 17.48
C VAL A 341 -7.39 21.41 16.48
N THR A 342 -7.27 20.12 16.77
CA THR A 342 -7.82 19.02 15.98
C THR A 342 -8.39 17.96 16.91
N TYR A 343 -9.37 17.19 16.43
CA TYR A 343 -9.82 15.99 17.12
C TYR A 343 -8.64 15.04 17.37
N ALA A 344 -8.55 14.50 18.59
CA ALA A 344 -7.60 13.44 18.89
C ALA A 344 -8.00 12.14 18.16
N PRO A 345 -7.04 11.42 17.58
CA PRO A 345 -7.28 10.06 17.10
C PRO A 345 -7.51 9.11 18.28
N ASP A 346 -8.12 7.94 18.01
CA ASP A 346 -8.26 6.85 18.98
C ASP A 346 -6.88 6.50 19.59
N PRO A 347 -6.77 6.24 20.91
CA PRO A 347 -5.49 5.91 21.56
C PRO A 347 -4.73 4.75 20.92
N GLN A 348 -5.42 3.76 20.34
CA GLN A 348 -4.81 2.63 19.63
C GLN A 348 -4.23 3.02 18.26
N ASN A 349 -4.67 4.14 17.71
CA ASN A 349 -4.19 4.68 16.42
C ASN A 349 -2.95 5.58 16.60
N VAL A 350 -2.53 5.91 17.82
CA VAL A 350 -1.38 6.77 18.11
C VAL A 350 -0.13 5.94 18.34
N TYR A 351 0.93 6.23 17.57
CA TYR A 351 2.27 5.78 17.92
C TYR A 351 2.90 6.75 18.90
N TRP A 352 2.79 6.41 20.17
CA TRP A 352 3.37 7.18 21.26
C TRP A 352 4.89 7.37 21.09
N GLU A 353 5.58 6.37 20.52
CA GLU A 353 7.03 6.39 20.20
C GLU A 353 7.43 7.59 19.34
N HIS A 354 6.62 7.83 18.30
CA HIS A 354 6.91 8.80 17.24
C HIS A 354 6.35 10.18 17.55
N LEU A 355 5.61 10.34 18.64
CA LEU A 355 4.99 11.62 19.00
C LEU A 355 6.05 12.71 19.28
N SER A 356 7.24 12.30 19.74
CA SER A 356 8.35 13.22 20.00
C SER A 356 9.06 13.74 18.75
N THR A 357 8.95 13.03 17.64
CA THR A 357 9.58 13.39 16.36
C THR A 357 8.65 14.30 15.57
N GLY A 358 8.55 15.57 15.98
CA GLY A 358 7.70 16.57 15.33
C GLY A 358 8.49 17.69 14.63
N GLY A 359 7.77 18.52 13.88
CA GLY A 359 8.29 19.78 13.31
C GLY A 359 9.27 19.62 12.14
N LEU A 360 10.26 20.52 12.05
CA LEU A 360 11.22 20.58 10.94
C LEU A 360 12.09 19.32 10.84
N ASN A 361 12.46 18.72 11.98
CA ASN A 361 13.28 17.50 11.99
C ASN A 361 12.56 16.32 11.33
N TRP A 362 11.25 16.21 11.54
CA TRP A 362 10.42 15.20 10.88
C TRP A 362 10.35 15.45 9.37
N TRP A 363 10.16 16.70 8.94
CA TRP A 363 10.08 17.04 7.51
C TRP A 363 11.42 16.81 6.79
N LEU A 364 12.55 17.17 7.41
CA LEU A 364 13.88 16.90 6.90
C LEU A 364 14.12 15.38 6.75
N ARG A 365 13.78 14.60 7.78
CA ARG A 365 13.87 13.13 7.77
C ARG A 365 13.04 12.55 6.63
N CYS A 366 11.79 12.99 6.50
CA CYS A 366 10.90 12.60 5.42
C CYS A 366 11.50 12.94 4.04
N PHE A 367 12.02 14.15 3.85
CA PHE A 367 12.63 14.57 2.60
C PHE A 367 13.86 13.72 2.22
N ILE A 368 14.77 13.48 3.18
CA ILE A 368 15.98 12.67 2.95
C ILE A 368 15.61 11.24 2.56
N ILE A 369 14.69 10.61 3.29
CA ILE A 369 14.26 9.23 3.02
C ILE A 369 13.61 9.13 1.64
N ASN A 370 12.74 10.07 1.28
CA ASN A 370 12.08 10.05 -0.03
C ASN A 370 13.04 10.37 -1.17
N CYS A 371 14.03 11.24 -0.96
CA CYS A 371 15.09 11.52 -1.93
C CYS A 371 15.96 10.28 -2.16
N PHE A 372 16.41 9.62 -1.09
CA PHE A 372 17.16 8.36 -1.18
C PHE A 372 16.35 7.26 -1.87
N LEU A 373 15.07 7.10 -1.51
CA LEU A 373 14.16 6.15 -2.14
C LEU A 373 14.05 6.42 -3.63
N PHE A 374 13.83 7.67 -4.04
CA PHE A 374 13.75 8.04 -5.46
C PHE A 374 15.03 7.69 -6.23
N LEU A 375 16.20 8.03 -5.68
CA LEU A 375 17.49 7.69 -6.29
C LEU A 375 17.69 6.19 -6.41
N LEU A 376 17.48 5.46 -5.31
CA LEU A 376 17.62 4.00 -5.26
C LEU A 376 16.71 3.33 -6.29
N LEU A 377 15.45 3.75 -6.34
CA LEU A 377 14.48 3.21 -7.29
C LEU A 377 14.88 3.53 -8.73
N PHE A 378 15.27 4.76 -9.05
CA PHE A 378 15.67 5.14 -10.41
C PHE A 378 16.86 4.30 -10.92
N PHE A 379 17.87 4.06 -10.09
CA PHE A 379 19.05 3.29 -10.48
C PHE A 379 18.83 1.76 -10.47
N LEU A 380 18.04 1.23 -9.53
CA LEU A 380 17.82 -0.21 -9.37
C LEU A 380 16.77 -0.79 -10.32
N THR A 381 15.80 0.02 -10.75
CA THR A 381 14.68 -0.41 -11.60
C THR A 381 15.01 -0.56 -13.08
N THR A 382 16.25 -0.30 -13.50
CA THR A 382 16.70 -0.60 -14.86
C THR A 382 17.66 -1.79 -14.83
N PRO A 383 17.15 -3.04 -14.92
CA PRO A 383 17.95 -4.26 -14.97
C PRO A 383 19.05 -4.22 -16.03
N ALA A 384 18.78 -3.54 -17.14
CA ALA A 384 19.75 -3.31 -18.21
C ALA A 384 20.95 -2.46 -17.77
N ILE A 385 20.80 -1.53 -16.82
CA ILE A 385 21.91 -0.78 -16.22
C ILE A 385 22.76 -1.75 -15.39
N ILE A 386 22.15 -2.54 -14.51
CA ILE A 386 22.91 -3.47 -13.66
C ILE A 386 23.68 -4.47 -14.54
N ILE A 387 23.02 -5.07 -15.53
CA ILE A 387 23.64 -6.03 -16.44
C ILE A 387 24.76 -5.36 -17.26
N SER A 388 24.52 -4.20 -17.89
CA SER A 388 25.55 -3.53 -18.71
C SER A 388 26.71 -2.98 -17.88
N THR A 389 26.46 -2.59 -16.62
CA THR A 389 27.52 -2.12 -15.72
C THR A 389 28.33 -3.29 -15.17
N MET A 390 27.68 -4.43 -14.89
CA MET A 390 28.34 -5.68 -14.48
C MET A 390 29.25 -6.23 -15.58
N ASP A 391 28.80 -6.16 -16.84
CA ASP A 391 29.56 -6.50 -18.04
C ASP A 391 30.74 -5.51 -18.23
N LYS A 392 30.49 -4.20 -18.10
CA LYS A 392 31.54 -3.16 -18.20
C LYS A 392 32.62 -3.26 -17.12
N PHE A 393 32.27 -3.69 -15.91
CA PHE A 393 33.23 -3.89 -14.82
C PHE A 393 33.85 -5.29 -14.79
N ASN A 394 33.62 -6.14 -15.81
CA ASN A 394 34.16 -7.50 -15.89
C ASN A 394 33.80 -8.37 -14.66
N VAL A 395 32.73 -8.06 -13.93
CA VAL A 395 32.29 -8.82 -12.74
C VAL A 395 31.74 -10.20 -13.11
N THR A 396 31.46 -10.41 -14.40
CA THR A 396 31.07 -11.68 -15.03
C THR A 396 32.22 -12.66 -15.27
N LYS A 397 33.49 -12.23 -15.24
CA LYS A 397 34.65 -13.12 -15.50
C LYS A 397 34.73 -14.37 -14.61
N PRO A 398 34.42 -14.34 -13.30
CA PRO A 398 34.36 -15.55 -12.47
C PRO A 398 33.23 -16.50 -12.91
N VAL A 399 32.14 -15.96 -13.43
CA VAL A 399 30.97 -16.73 -13.92
C VAL A 399 31.23 -17.34 -15.30
N GLU A 400 31.96 -16.64 -16.17
CA GLU A 400 32.48 -17.18 -17.43
C GLU A 400 33.47 -18.34 -17.19
N TYR A 401 34.31 -18.24 -16.15
CA TYR A 401 35.24 -19.31 -15.77
C TYR A 401 34.53 -20.58 -15.30
N LEU A 402 33.30 -20.46 -14.77
CA LEU A 402 32.47 -21.60 -14.38
C LEU A 402 31.83 -22.33 -15.58
N ASN A 403 31.89 -21.75 -16.79
CA ASN A 403 31.51 -22.29 -18.10
C ASN A 403 30.24 -23.17 -18.13
N ASN A 404 29.30 -22.92 -17.22
CA ASN A 404 28.08 -23.70 -17.10
C ASN A 404 26.94 -22.87 -17.70
N PRO A 405 26.33 -23.28 -18.83
CA PRO A 405 25.33 -22.51 -19.56
C PRO A 405 24.09 -22.20 -18.70
N ILE A 406 23.85 -22.99 -17.64
CA ILE A 406 22.77 -22.77 -16.69
C ILE A 406 23.04 -21.52 -15.84
N VAL A 407 24.26 -21.33 -15.33
CA VAL A 407 24.59 -20.21 -14.44
C VAL A 407 24.64 -18.89 -15.21
N THR A 408 25.24 -18.89 -16.40
CA THR A 408 25.35 -17.68 -17.24
C THR A 408 24.00 -17.19 -17.76
N GLN A 409 23.04 -18.09 -18.03
CA GLN A 409 21.69 -17.72 -18.48
C GLN A 409 20.72 -17.43 -17.33
N PHE A 410 20.86 -18.10 -16.18
CA PHE A 410 19.92 -17.98 -15.06
C PHE A 410 20.27 -16.84 -14.11
N PHE A 411 21.55 -16.48 -13.97
CA PHE A 411 22.00 -15.45 -13.02
C PHE A 411 21.39 -14.06 -13.25
N PRO A 412 21.34 -13.51 -14.48
CA PRO A 412 20.70 -12.21 -14.73
C PRO A 412 19.21 -12.21 -14.38
N THR A 413 18.54 -13.34 -14.59
CA THR A 413 17.11 -13.54 -14.32
C THR A 413 16.83 -13.65 -12.82
N LEU A 414 17.64 -14.43 -12.10
CA LEU A 414 17.52 -14.56 -10.65
C LEU A 414 17.77 -13.20 -9.98
N LEU A 415 18.77 -12.45 -10.45
CA LEU A 415 19.08 -11.11 -9.97
C LEU A 415 17.89 -10.15 -10.18
N LEU A 416 17.32 -10.18 -11.38
CA LEU A 416 16.08 -9.48 -11.75
C LEU A 416 14.91 -9.79 -10.82
N TRP A 417 14.67 -11.08 -10.56
CA TRP A 417 13.58 -11.54 -9.69
C TRP A 417 13.81 -11.12 -8.23
N CYS A 418 15.04 -11.25 -7.72
CA CYS A 418 15.42 -10.81 -6.37
C CYS A 418 15.19 -9.31 -6.18
N PHE A 419 15.60 -8.48 -7.14
CA PHE A 419 15.36 -7.03 -7.05
C PHE A 419 13.87 -6.69 -7.16
N SER A 420 13.14 -7.33 -8.06
CA SER A 420 11.69 -7.15 -8.19
C SER A 420 10.92 -7.49 -6.90
N ALA A 421 11.33 -8.55 -6.20
CA ALA A 421 10.75 -8.94 -4.92
C ALA A 421 11.17 -8.03 -3.74
N LEU A 422 12.38 -7.47 -3.77
CA LEU A 422 12.91 -6.61 -2.71
C LEU A 422 12.31 -5.19 -2.74
N LEU A 423 12.04 -4.66 -3.94
CA LEU A 423 11.60 -3.28 -4.18
C LEU A 423 10.36 -2.86 -3.36
N PRO A 424 9.26 -3.62 -3.33
CA PRO A 424 8.08 -3.27 -2.52
C PRO A 424 8.37 -3.27 -1.01
N THR A 425 9.26 -4.15 -0.56
CA THR A 425 9.69 -4.24 0.83
C THR A 425 10.48 -3.00 1.23
N ILE A 426 11.35 -2.49 0.34
CA ILE A 426 12.08 -1.23 0.55
C ILE A 426 11.11 -0.06 0.69
N VAL A 427 10.09 0.04 -0.19
CA VAL A 427 9.08 1.11 -0.11
C VAL A 427 8.30 1.03 1.20
N TYR A 428 7.93 -0.18 1.65
CA TYR A 428 7.27 -0.37 2.95
C TYR A 428 8.14 0.13 4.11
N TYR A 429 9.40 -0.31 4.17
CA TYR A 429 10.31 0.14 5.24
C TYR A 429 10.63 1.64 5.17
N SER A 430 10.61 2.26 3.99
CA SER A 430 10.77 3.71 3.87
C SER A 430 9.68 4.49 4.62
N ALA A 431 8.43 4.03 4.57
CA ALA A 431 7.32 4.64 5.28
C ALA A 431 7.43 4.41 6.80
N PHE A 432 7.90 3.23 7.22
CA PHE A 432 8.20 2.95 8.62
C PHE A 432 9.28 3.90 9.16
N PHE A 433 10.37 4.09 8.41
CA PHE A 433 11.46 4.99 8.80
C PHE A 433 11.07 6.47 8.80
N GLU A 434 9.90 6.87 8.29
CA GLU A 434 9.42 8.25 8.41
C GLU A 434 8.89 8.59 9.80
N ALA A 435 8.65 7.59 10.65
CA ALA A 435 8.16 7.77 12.03
C ALA A 435 6.90 8.65 12.07
N HIS A 436 5.83 8.20 11.42
CA HIS A 436 4.51 8.84 11.56
C HIS A 436 3.98 8.62 12.99
N TRP A 437 3.41 9.65 13.59
CA TRP A 437 2.83 9.57 14.94
C TRP A 437 1.42 8.95 14.99
N THR A 438 0.79 8.71 13.83
CA THR A 438 -0.47 7.97 13.73
C THR A 438 -0.31 6.78 12.79
N ARG A 439 -0.91 5.66 13.17
CA ARG A 439 -0.96 4.42 12.39
C ARG A 439 -1.76 4.56 11.10
N SER A 440 -2.85 5.32 11.15
CA SER A 440 -3.63 5.69 9.97
C SER A 440 -2.83 6.54 8.99
N GLY A 441 -2.00 7.46 9.51
CA GLY A 441 -1.11 8.30 8.70
C GLY A 441 -0.02 7.49 8.01
N GLU A 442 0.60 6.55 8.72
CA GLU A 442 1.58 5.60 8.18
C GLU A 442 0.97 4.76 7.05
N ASN A 443 -0.19 4.13 7.30
CA ASN A 443 -0.86 3.28 6.31
C ASN A 443 -1.28 4.07 5.07
N ARG A 444 -1.80 5.29 5.24
CA ARG A 444 -2.18 6.15 4.11
C ARG A 444 -0.96 6.55 3.28
N THR A 445 0.15 6.93 3.90
CA THR A 445 1.38 7.30 3.21
C THR A 445 1.98 6.10 2.47
N THR A 446 2.00 4.94 3.13
CA THR A 446 2.41 3.65 2.54
C THR A 446 1.59 3.33 1.30
N MET A 447 0.26 3.47 1.36
CA MET A 447 -0.64 3.26 0.22
C MET A 447 -0.28 4.14 -0.98
N HIS A 448 -0.13 5.46 -0.77
CA HIS A 448 0.18 6.41 -1.83
C HIS A 448 1.55 6.17 -2.46
N LYS A 449 2.58 5.91 -1.63
CA LYS A 449 3.94 5.64 -2.10
C LYS A 449 4.00 4.32 -2.84
N CYS A 450 3.54 3.24 -2.22
CA CYS A 450 3.56 1.91 -2.82
C CYS A 450 2.80 1.91 -4.15
N TYR A 451 1.60 2.49 -4.23
CA TYR A 451 0.84 2.59 -5.49
C TYR A 451 1.59 3.38 -6.58
N THR A 452 2.10 4.57 -6.24
CA THR A 452 2.81 5.42 -7.21
C THR A 452 4.08 4.76 -7.73
N PHE A 453 4.87 4.14 -6.84
CA PHE A 453 6.11 3.46 -7.20
C PHE A 453 5.87 2.17 -7.97
N LEU A 454 4.87 1.35 -7.57
CA LEU A 454 4.52 0.14 -8.29
C LEU A 454 4.02 0.47 -9.71
N ILE A 455 3.21 1.51 -9.91
CA ILE A 455 2.83 1.94 -11.27
C ILE A 455 4.04 2.38 -12.08
N PHE A 456 4.93 3.17 -11.48
CA PHE A 456 6.12 3.63 -12.19
C PHE A 456 7.02 2.45 -12.61
N MET A 457 7.23 1.49 -11.71
CA MET A 457 8.06 0.31 -11.92
C MET A 457 7.43 -0.72 -12.86
N VAL A 458 6.16 -1.08 -12.65
CA VAL A 458 5.50 -2.16 -13.37
C VAL A 458 5.02 -1.67 -14.73
N LEU A 459 4.42 -0.48 -14.78
CA LEU A 459 3.73 0.00 -15.97
C LEU A 459 4.60 0.97 -16.78
N LEU A 460 5.20 1.99 -16.18
CA LEU A 460 5.86 3.06 -16.94
C LEU A 460 7.27 2.71 -17.42
N LEU A 461 8.13 2.15 -16.56
CA LEU A 461 9.53 1.88 -16.92
C LEU A 461 9.70 0.78 -18.00
N PRO A 462 9.07 -0.41 -17.89
CA PRO A 462 9.17 -1.45 -18.91
C PRO A 462 8.56 -1.02 -20.24
N SER A 463 7.56 -0.13 -20.17
CA SER A 463 6.91 0.45 -21.33
C SER A 463 7.80 1.47 -22.02
N LEU A 464 8.40 2.43 -21.31
CA LEU A 464 9.15 3.52 -21.94
C LEU A 464 10.58 3.12 -22.38
N GLY A 465 11.08 1.94 -21.97
CA GLY A 465 12.40 1.47 -22.36
C GLY A 465 13.54 2.42 -21.96
N LEU A 466 13.34 3.23 -20.91
CA LEU A 466 14.29 4.25 -20.50
C LEU A 466 15.55 3.60 -19.93
N SER A 467 16.63 3.62 -20.72
CA SER A 467 17.97 3.26 -20.28
C SER A 467 18.78 4.54 -19.98
N ARG A 468 19.95 4.40 -19.35
CA ARG A 468 20.87 5.51 -18.99
C ARG A 468 21.22 6.45 -20.16
N TYR A 469 21.05 5.97 -21.41
CA TYR A 469 21.25 6.75 -22.63
C TYR A 469 20.20 7.86 -22.84
N PHE A 470 19.08 7.83 -22.10
CA PHE A 470 18.06 8.88 -22.09
C PHE A 470 18.61 10.26 -21.72
N PHE A 471 19.55 10.33 -20.76
CA PHE A 471 20.17 11.59 -20.34
C PHE A 471 21.36 12.02 -21.22
N LEU A 472 21.87 11.11 -22.06
CA LEU A 472 23.13 11.31 -22.77
C LEU A 472 22.92 11.53 -24.28
N TRP A 473 21.84 10.99 -24.87
CA TRP A 473 21.55 11.07 -26.31
C TRP A 473 20.03 11.15 -26.58
N PRO A 474 19.48 12.34 -26.90
CA PRO A 474 18.05 12.54 -27.19
C PRO A 474 17.56 11.75 -28.41
N ASP A 475 18.40 11.52 -29.42
CA ASP A 475 18.02 10.81 -30.65
C ASP A 475 17.61 9.34 -30.41
N PHE A 476 18.12 8.75 -29.33
CA PHE A 476 17.80 7.38 -28.92
C PHE A 476 16.38 7.25 -28.35
N PHE A 477 15.77 8.36 -27.92
CA PHE A 477 14.42 8.42 -27.36
C PHE A 477 13.36 8.06 -28.42
N PHE A 478 13.49 8.59 -29.64
CA PHE A 478 12.53 8.37 -30.73
C PHE A 478 12.52 6.93 -31.23
N VAL A 479 13.70 6.28 -31.28
CA VAL A 479 13.82 4.86 -31.66
C VAL A 479 13.24 3.95 -30.57
N SER A 480 13.51 4.24 -29.28
CA SER A 480 12.96 3.48 -28.16
C SER A 480 11.42 3.56 -28.11
N ILE A 481 10.83 4.73 -28.39
CA ILE A 481 9.36 4.93 -28.44
C ILE A 481 8.67 4.00 -29.45
N ARG A 482 9.29 3.75 -30.61
CA ARG A 482 8.73 2.82 -31.61
C ARG A 482 8.75 1.36 -31.13
N CYS A 483 9.67 0.99 -30.23
CA CYS A 483 9.74 -0.35 -29.64
C CYS A 483 8.71 -0.61 -28.52
N VAL A 484 8.08 0.45 -27.98
CA VAL A 484 7.13 0.39 -26.84
C VAL A 484 5.83 -0.33 -27.17
N PHE A 485 5.49 -0.48 -28.45
CA PHE A 485 4.23 -1.10 -28.89
C PHE A 485 4.42 -2.35 -29.72
N LEU A 486 5.52 -3.09 -29.53
CA LEU A 486 5.58 -4.44 -30.09
C LEU A 486 4.39 -5.25 -29.57
N PRO A 487 3.65 -5.98 -30.44
CA PRO A 487 2.46 -6.71 -30.05
C PRO A 487 2.72 -7.70 -28.89
N ASP A 488 3.95 -8.18 -28.74
CA ASP A 488 4.40 -9.09 -27.68
C ASP A 488 4.52 -8.42 -26.29
N ASN A 489 4.44 -7.09 -26.20
CA ASN A 489 4.46 -6.37 -24.91
C ASN A 489 3.23 -6.68 -24.06
N GLY A 490 2.08 -6.88 -24.70
CA GLY A 490 0.86 -7.28 -24.00
C GLY A 490 1.00 -8.64 -23.32
N ALA A 491 1.75 -9.58 -23.91
CA ALA A 491 1.95 -10.91 -23.35
C ALA A 491 2.72 -10.88 -22.03
N PHE A 492 3.70 -9.97 -21.88
CA PHE A 492 4.41 -9.75 -20.62
C PHE A 492 3.45 -9.35 -19.48
N PHE A 493 2.55 -8.39 -19.74
CA PHE A 493 1.59 -7.93 -18.73
C PHE A 493 0.53 -8.98 -18.41
N VAL A 494 0.10 -9.77 -19.40
CA VAL A 494 -0.79 -10.92 -19.16
C VAL A 494 -0.10 -11.95 -18.26
N ASN A 495 1.15 -12.32 -18.56
CA ASN A 495 1.93 -13.25 -17.73
C ASN A 495 2.14 -12.71 -16.31
N TYR A 496 2.41 -11.40 -16.16
CA TYR A 496 2.51 -10.74 -14.86
C TYR A 496 1.21 -10.87 -14.04
N VAL A 497 0.05 -10.61 -14.67
CA VAL A 497 -1.25 -10.73 -13.99
C VAL A 497 -1.57 -12.18 -13.62
N ILE A 498 -1.24 -13.16 -14.49
CA ILE A 498 -1.39 -14.60 -14.19
C ILE A 498 -0.54 -15.01 -12.98
N ALA A 499 0.74 -14.63 -12.97
CA ALA A 499 1.63 -14.92 -11.85
C ALA A 499 1.15 -14.27 -10.55
N SER A 500 0.66 -13.03 -10.62
CA SER A 500 0.06 -12.34 -9.47
C SER A 500 -1.25 -13.00 -9.01
N ALA A 501 -2.07 -13.53 -9.93
CA ALA A 501 -3.32 -14.24 -9.62
C ALA A 501 -3.08 -15.52 -8.83
N PHE A 502 -2.07 -16.30 -9.21
CA PHE A 502 -1.79 -17.58 -8.58
C PHE A 502 -0.74 -17.48 -7.48
N ILE A 503 0.50 -17.15 -7.83
CA ILE A 503 1.62 -17.12 -6.90
C ILE A 503 1.43 -16.01 -5.85
N GLY A 504 1.01 -14.81 -6.28
CA GLY A 504 0.77 -13.68 -5.37
C GLY A 504 -0.25 -14.01 -4.28
N ASN A 505 -1.45 -14.47 -4.68
CA ASN A 505 -2.50 -14.85 -3.74
C ASN A 505 -2.15 -16.06 -2.87
N ALA A 506 -1.43 -17.06 -3.39
CA ALA A 506 -0.96 -18.19 -2.58
C ALA A 506 0.04 -17.76 -1.50
N MET A 507 0.95 -16.84 -1.83
CA MET A 507 1.91 -16.28 -0.87
C MET A 507 1.21 -15.46 0.22
N ASP A 508 0.21 -14.66 -0.16
CA ASP A 508 -0.65 -13.92 0.78
C ASP A 508 -1.44 -14.86 1.71
N LEU A 509 -1.89 -16.02 1.21
CA LEU A 509 -2.55 -17.04 2.02
C LEU A 509 -1.59 -17.70 3.03
N LEU A 510 -0.38 -18.04 2.59
CA LEU A 510 0.65 -18.71 3.40
C LEU A 510 1.25 -17.80 4.46
N ARG A 511 1.35 -16.48 4.20
CA ARG A 511 1.94 -15.49 5.10
C ARG A 511 3.35 -15.88 5.58
N ILE A 512 4.16 -16.39 4.65
CA ILE A 512 5.52 -16.89 4.93
C ILE A 512 6.39 -15.89 5.71
N PRO A 513 6.42 -14.57 5.39
CA PRO A 513 7.24 -13.62 6.13
C PRO A 513 6.86 -13.52 7.61
N TYR A 514 5.56 -13.53 7.91
CA TYR A 514 5.05 -13.47 9.28
C TYR A 514 5.32 -14.77 10.03
N PHE A 515 5.14 -15.91 9.38
CA PHE A 515 5.47 -17.22 9.96
C PHE A 515 6.97 -17.32 10.28
N LEU A 516 7.84 -16.86 9.37
CA LEU A 516 9.28 -16.85 9.57
C LEU A 516 9.67 -15.95 10.76
N MET A 517 9.12 -14.73 10.85
CA MET A 517 9.36 -13.85 11.99
C MET A 517 8.89 -14.46 13.31
N TYR A 518 7.73 -15.11 13.33
CA TYR A 518 7.24 -15.83 14.49
C TYR A 518 8.20 -16.96 14.91
N MET A 519 8.66 -17.78 13.95
CA MET A 519 9.62 -18.85 14.22
C MET A 519 10.95 -18.30 14.75
N ILE A 520 11.48 -17.22 14.18
CA ILE A 520 12.69 -16.55 14.67
C ILE A 520 12.47 -16.06 16.11
N ARG A 521 11.35 -15.39 16.41
CA ARG A 521 11.03 -14.94 17.78
C ARG A 521 10.89 -16.09 18.76
N LEU A 522 10.33 -17.23 18.31
CA LEU A 522 10.19 -18.43 19.12
C LEU A 522 11.55 -19.08 19.42
N CYS A 523 12.47 -19.08 18.45
CA CYS A 523 13.84 -19.55 18.62
C CYS A 523 14.65 -18.64 19.55
N LEU A 524 14.50 -17.31 19.41
CA LEU A 524 15.21 -16.32 20.23
C LEU A 524 14.68 -16.20 21.67
N ALA A 525 13.47 -16.71 21.95
CA ALA A 525 12.84 -16.65 23.27
C ALA A 525 13.72 -17.33 24.35
N ARG A 526 13.97 -16.61 25.45
CA ARG A 526 14.93 -17.02 26.48
C ARG A 526 14.35 -18.06 27.44
N SER A 527 13.07 -17.93 27.75
CA SER A 527 12.40 -18.71 28.81
C SER A 527 11.06 -19.28 28.34
N ALA A 528 10.54 -20.28 29.07
CA ALA A 528 9.21 -20.85 28.83
C ALA A 528 8.09 -19.80 28.97
N ALA A 529 8.23 -18.84 29.89
CA ALA A 529 7.30 -17.72 30.05
C ALA A 529 7.29 -16.80 28.82
N GLU A 530 8.47 -16.47 28.28
CA GLU A 530 8.58 -15.64 27.08
C GLU A 530 8.01 -16.36 25.86
N ARG A 531 8.23 -17.67 25.73
CA ARG A 531 7.64 -18.50 24.68
C ARG A 531 6.10 -18.50 24.73
N ARG A 532 5.52 -18.63 25.92
CA ARG A 532 4.07 -18.51 26.11
C ARG A 532 3.58 -17.13 25.71
N ASN A 533 4.34 -16.08 26.03
CA ASN A 533 3.99 -14.72 25.66
C ASN A 533 4.02 -14.49 24.13
N VAL A 534 5.04 -15.01 23.44
CA VAL A 534 5.14 -14.97 21.97
C VAL A 534 3.99 -15.75 21.32
N LYS A 535 3.63 -16.91 21.86
CA LYS A 535 2.46 -17.70 21.40
C LYS A 535 1.13 -16.96 21.57
N LYS A 536 0.97 -16.21 22.67
CA LYS A 536 -0.22 -15.39 22.91
C LYS A 536 -0.30 -14.18 21.96
N HIS A 537 0.81 -13.50 21.70
CA HIS A 537 0.88 -12.31 20.83
C HIS A 537 1.27 -12.66 19.38
N GLN A 538 0.80 -13.80 18.87
CA GLN A 538 1.14 -14.27 17.53
C GLN A 538 0.36 -13.55 16.43
N ALA A 539 -0.80 -12.98 16.75
CA ALA A 539 -1.66 -12.37 15.78
C ALA A 539 -1.07 -11.02 15.34
N TYR A 540 -1.11 -10.77 14.04
CA TYR A 540 -0.67 -9.52 13.42
C TYR A 540 -1.89 -8.71 13.01
N GLU A 541 -1.72 -7.41 12.89
CA GLU A 541 -2.77 -6.53 12.36
C GLU A 541 -2.66 -6.44 10.84
N PHE A 542 -3.81 -6.24 10.19
CA PHE A 542 -3.87 -6.17 8.74
C PHE A 542 -3.31 -4.83 8.25
N GLN A 543 -2.32 -4.88 7.36
CA GLN A 543 -1.70 -3.69 6.78
C GLN A 543 -2.51 -3.21 5.56
N PHE A 544 -3.60 -2.47 5.84
CA PHE A 544 -4.51 -1.96 4.81
C PHE A 544 -3.77 -1.15 3.73
N GLY A 545 -2.78 -0.34 4.11
CA GLY A 545 -2.06 0.53 3.16
C GLY A 545 -1.37 -0.25 2.03
N ALA A 546 -0.65 -1.32 2.38
CA ALA A 546 0.03 -2.18 1.41
C ALA A 546 -0.98 -3.02 0.61
N ALA A 547 -1.98 -3.60 1.28
CA ALA A 547 -3.00 -4.43 0.64
C ALA A 547 -3.80 -3.66 -0.42
N TYR A 548 -4.19 -2.41 -0.14
CA TYR A 548 -4.82 -1.53 -1.12
C TYR A 548 -3.88 -1.26 -2.31
N ALA A 549 -2.64 -0.87 -2.05
CA ALA A 549 -1.71 -0.48 -3.11
C ALA A 549 -1.46 -1.59 -4.14
N TRP A 550 -1.22 -2.82 -3.69
CA TRP A 550 -1.00 -3.97 -4.56
C TRP A 550 -2.22 -4.32 -5.41
N MET A 551 -3.38 -4.37 -4.78
CA MET A 551 -4.64 -4.68 -5.45
C MET A 551 -5.01 -3.61 -6.48
N MET A 552 -4.90 -2.33 -6.11
CA MET A 552 -5.14 -1.21 -7.02
C MET A 552 -4.12 -1.18 -8.16
N ASN A 553 -2.87 -1.57 -7.92
CA ASN A 553 -1.85 -1.65 -8.98
C ASN A 553 -2.22 -2.70 -10.04
N VAL A 554 -2.56 -3.93 -9.63
CA VAL A 554 -3.00 -4.97 -10.58
C VAL A 554 -4.26 -4.54 -11.32
N PHE A 555 -5.23 -3.95 -10.62
CA PHE A 555 -6.41 -3.36 -11.25
C PHE A 555 -6.05 -2.28 -12.29
N THR A 556 -5.12 -1.38 -11.98
CA THR A 556 -4.66 -0.33 -12.91
C THR A 556 -3.97 -0.91 -14.14
N VAL A 557 -3.15 -1.96 -14.00
CA VAL A 557 -2.55 -2.66 -15.14
C VAL A 557 -3.63 -3.27 -16.02
N VAL A 558 -4.58 -4.00 -15.43
CA VAL A 558 -5.70 -4.63 -16.15
C VAL A 558 -6.55 -3.57 -16.87
N MET A 559 -6.90 -2.47 -16.20
CA MET A 559 -7.66 -1.37 -16.81
C MET A 559 -6.91 -0.70 -17.94
N THR A 560 -5.61 -0.42 -17.78
CA THR A 560 -4.80 0.25 -18.80
C THR A 560 -4.70 -0.58 -20.08
N TYR A 561 -4.54 -1.89 -19.94
CA TYR A 561 -4.42 -2.81 -21.07
C TYR A 561 -5.75 -3.43 -21.54
N SER A 562 -6.87 -3.17 -20.86
CA SER A 562 -8.19 -3.76 -21.16
C SER A 562 -8.68 -3.51 -22.59
N ILE A 563 -8.27 -2.41 -23.21
CA ILE A 563 -8.64 -2.02 -24.58
C ILE A 563 -7.59 -2.47 -25.59
N THR A 564 -6.30 -2.29 -25.26
CA THR A 564 -5.19 -2.62 -26.16
C THR A 564 -4.98 -4.13 -26.27
N CYS A 565 -5.13 -4.86 -25.16
CA CYS A 565 -5.03 -6.31 -25.04
C CYS A 565 -6.19 -6.85 -24.16
N PRO A 566 -7.39 -7.08 -24.72
CA PRO A 566 -8.57 -7.51 -23.98
C PRO A 566 -8.43 -8.81 -23.18
N ILE A 567 -7.51 -9.70 -23.59
CA ILE A 567 -7.25 -11.00 -22.94
C ILE A 567 -6.76 -10.84 -21.50
N ILE A 568 -6.20 -9.69 -21.12
CA ILE A 568 -5.76 -9.44 -19.75
C ILE A 568 -6.93 -9.39 -18.74
N VAL A 569 -8.13 -9.02 -19.18
CA VAL A 569 -9.27 -8.74 -18.28
C VAL A 569 -9.80 -10.01 -17.59
N PRO A 570 -10.02 -11.15 -18.27
CA PRO A 570 -10.38 -12.40 -17.61
C PRO A 570 -9.39 -12.85 -16.53
N PHE A 571 -8.08 -12.74 -16.81
CA PHE A 571 -7.05 -13.08 -15.82
C PHE A 571 -7.01 -12.07 -14.66
N GLY A 572 -7.29 -10.80 -14.93
CA GLY A 572 -7.46 -9.77 -13.89
C GLY A 572 -8.69 -10.01 -13.01
N LEU A 573 -9.80 -10.47 -13.59
CA LEU A 573 -11.00 -10.87 -12.85
C LEU A 573 -10.70 -12.07 -11.95
N MET A 574 -9.99 -13.08 -12.49
CA MET A 574 -9.53 -14.23 -11.71
C MET A 574 -8.63 -13.81 -10.54
N TYR A 575 -7.68 -12.89 -10.75
CA TYR A 575 -6.87 -12.30 -9.67
C TYR A 575 -7.77 -11.70 -8.58
N MET A 576 -8.73 -10.84 -8.92
CA MET A 576 -9.57 -10.17 -7.93
C MET A 576 -10.50 -11.12 -7.18
N LEU A 577 -11.02 -12.15 -7.84
CA LEU A 577 -11.82 -13.20 -7.19
C LEU A 577 -10.99 -14.00 -6.18
N LEU A 578 -9.81 -14.47 -6.59
CA LEU A 578 -8.90 -15.18 -5.69
C LEU A 578 -8.45 -14.28 -4.53
N LYS A 579 -8.14 -13.01 -4.81
CA LYS A 579 -7.75 -12.02 -3.79
C LYS A 579 -8.85 -11.83 -2.75
N HIS A 580 -10.11 -11.68 -3.20
CA HIS A 580 -11.24 -11.54 -2.30
C HIS A 580 -11.44 -12.77 -1.40
N LEU A 581 -11.30 -13.98 -1.95
CA LEU A 581 -11.41 -15.22 -1.18
C LEU A 581 -10.28 -15.35 -0.15
N VAL A 582 -9.04 -15.10 -0.55
CA VAL A 582 -7.85 -15.20 0.33
C VAL A 582 -7.90 -14.15 1.45
N ASP A 583 -8.23 -12.90 1.13
CA ASP A 583 -8.29 -11.84 2.13
C ASP A 583 -9.41 -12.07 3.13
N ARG A 584 -10.60 -12.44 2.66
CA ARG A 584 -11.72 -12.77 3.55
C ARG A 584 -11.37 -13.91 4.50
N TYR A 585 -10.72 -14.96 3.99
CA TYR A 585 -10.24 -16.07 4.81
C TYR A 585 -9.22 -15.61 5.85
N ASN A 586 -8.20 -14.85 5.44
CA ASN A 586 -7.14 -14.40 6.33
C ASN A 586 -7.66 -13.42 7.40
N MET A 587 -8.55 -12.50 7.04
CA MET A 587 -9.19 -11.58 7.98
C MET A 587 -9.96 -12.33 9.05
N TYR A 588 -10.81 -13.28 8.65
CA TYR A 588 -11.62 -14.04 9.60
C TYR A 588 -10.79 -14.86 10.59
N TYR A 589 -9.70 -15.50 10.14
CA TYR A 589 -8.98 -16.46 10.97
C TYR A 589 -7.74 -15.92 11.69
N ALA A 590 -7.14 -14.82 11.25
CA ALA A 590 -5.75 -14.59 11.62
C ALA A 590 -5.30 -13.15 11.83
N TYR A 591 -6.15 -12.17 11.54
CA TYR A 591 -5.84 -10.76 11.80
C TYR A 591 -6.61 -10.24 13.03
N LEU A 592 -5.97 -9.34 13.77
CA LEU A 592 -6.63 -8.57 14.83
C LEU A 592 -7.44 -7.40 14.24
N PRO A 593 -8.45 -6.92 14.99
CA PRO A 593 -9.13 -5.68 14.62
C PRO A 593 -8.14 -4.51 14.60
N SER A 594 -8.35 -3.60 13.66
CA SER A 594 -7.59 -2.35 13.56
C SER A 594 -8.58 -1.20 13.49
N LYS A 595 -8.37 -0.16 14.29
CA LYS A 595 -9.15 1.08 14.24
C LYS A 595 -8.41 2.13 13.43
N LEU A 596 -8.80 2.35 12.18
CA LEU A 596 -8.20 3.33 11.28
C LEU A 596 -9.16 4.48 10.95
N ASP A 597 -8.59 5.61 10.54
CA ASP A 597 -9.35 6.79 10.09
C ASP A 597 -9.94 6.54 8.68
N LYS A 598 -11.21 6.92 8.47
CA LYS A 598 -11.97 6.82 7.21
C LYS A 598 -11.28 7.40 5.98
N LYS A 599 -10.28 8.26 6.19
CA LYS A 599 -9.46 8.86 5.13
C LYS A 599 -8.69 7.83 4.30
N ILE A 600 -8.42 6.64 4.83
CA ILE A 600 -7.72 5.59 4.07
C ILE A 600 -8.60 5.04 2.93
N HIS A 601 -9.85 4.69 3.25
CA HIS A 601 -10.82 4.15 2.30
C HIS A 601 -11.17 5.16 1.20
N SER A 602 -11.46 6.41 1.59
CA SER A 602 -11.70 7.49 0.61
C SER A 602 -10.45 7.80 -0.23
N GLY A 603 -9.24 7.67 0.34
CA GLY A 603 -7.99 7.76 -0.39
C GLY A 603 -7.85 6.69 -1.47
N ALA A 604 -8.20 5.43 -1.16
CA ALA A 604 -8.18 4.33 -2.11
C ALA A 604 -9.15 4.54 -3.27
N VAL A 605 -10.39 4.98 -2.98
CA VAL A 605 -11.39 5.32 -4.01
C VAL A 605 -10.87 6.39 -4.99
N ASN A 606 -10.25 7.45 -4.46
CA ASN A 606 -9.68 8.50 -5.30
C ASN A 606 -8.52 8.00 -6.17
N GLN A 607 -7.69 7.07 -5.68
CA GLN A 607 -6.59 6.49 -6.44
C GLN A 607 -7.05 5.54 -7.54
N VAL A 608 -8.14 4.79 -7.33
CA VAL A 608 -8.71 3.90 -8.36
C VAL A 608 -9.20 4.68 -9.58
N VAL A 609 -9.71 5.90 -9.39
CA VAL A 609 -10.11 6.78 -10.50
C VAL A 609 -8.92 7.18 -11.40
N ALA A 610 -7.67 7.07 -10.91
CA ALA A 610 -6.50 7.28 -11.74
C ALA A 610 -6.28 6.18 -12.81
N ALA A 611 -6.80 4.96 -12.60
CA ALA A 611 -6.64 3.84 -13.52
C ALA A 611 -7.20 4.12 -14.93
N PRO A 612 -8.48 4.54 -15.12
CA PRO A 612 -9.00 4.88 -16.43
C PRO A 612 -8.34 6.13 -17.04
N ILE A 613 -7.81 7.05 -16.22
CA ILE A 613 -7.04 8.21 -16.73
C ILE A 613 -5.72 7.73 -17.36
N LEU A 614 -5.04 6.78 -16.71
CA LEU A 614 -3.85 6.14 -17.26
C LEU A 614 -4.17 5.32 -18.52
N CYS A 615 -5.33 4.66 -18.58
CA CYS A 615 -5.82 4.00 -19.79
C CYS A 615 -5.99 4.99 -20.96
N LEU A 616 -6.65 6.12 -20.73
CA LEU A 616 -6.82 7.18 -21.74
C LEU A 616 -5.47 7.76 -22.21
N PHE A 617 -4.57 8.00 -21.26
CA PHE A 617 -3.21 8.45 -21.57
C PHE A 617 -2.45 7.44 -22.44
N TRP A 618 -2.56 6.15 -22.11
CA TRP A 618 -1.91 5.08 -22.87
C TRP A 618 -2.50 4.92 -24.28
N LEU A 619 -3.82 5.04 -24.42
CA LEU A 619 -4.50 5.01 -25.71
C LEU A 619 -4.12 6.23 -26.58
N LEU A 620 -4.04 7.42 -25.98
CA LEU A 620 -3.60 8.64 -26.66
C LEU A 620 -2.16 8.48 -27.17
N PHE A 621 -1.27 7.95 -26.34
CA PHE A 621 0.11 7.67 -26.72
C PHE A 621 0.17 6.69 -27.91
N PHE A 622 -0.59 5.58 -27.85
CA PHE A 622 -0.69 4.62 -28.95
C PHE A 622 -1.22 5.26 -30.25
N SER A 623 -2.31 6.03 -30.17
CA SER A 623 -2.92 6.70 -31.32
C SER A 623 -1.98 7.72 -31.95
N THR A 624 -1.25 8.48 -31.13
CA THR A 624 -0.30 9.49 -31.60
C THR A 624 0.87 8.87 -32.35
N VAL A 625 1.47 7.81 -31.82
CA VAL A 625 2.60 7.11 -32.47
C VAL A 625 2.18 6.46 -33.80
N ARG A 626 0.93 5.99 -33.88
CA ARG A 626 0.44 5.19 -35.02
C ARG A 626 -0.19 6.01 -36.15
N THR A 627 -1.02 7.00 -35.81
CA THR A 627 -1.80 7.79 -36.79
C THR A 627 -1.41 9.26 -36.80
N GLY A 628 -0.51 9.68 -35.91
CA GLY A 628 -0.19 11.09 -35.68
C GLY A 628 -1.14 11.76 -34.68
N PHE A 629 -0.70 12.90 -34.16
CA PHE A 629 -1.47 13.70 -33.19
C PHE A 629 -2.70 14.38 -33.82
N VAL A 630 -2.59 14.80 -35.07
CA VAL A 630 -3.65 15.52 -35.81
C VAL A 630 -4.81 14.61 -36.20
N ALA A 631 -4.66 13.28 -36.07
CA ALA A 631 -5.74 12.35 -36.36
C ALA A 631 -6.97 12.61 -35.46
N PRO A 632 -8.22 12.55 -36.00
CA PRO A 632 -9.42 12.83 -35.23
C PRO A 632 -9.57 12.01 -33.94
N THR A 633 -9.15 10.74 -33.95
CA THR A 633 -9.17 9.84 -32.77
C THR A 633 -8.20 10.27 -31.68
N SER A 634 -7.01 10.76 -32.05
CA SER A 634 -5.99 11.27 -31.12
C SER A 634 -6.45 12.60 -30.51
N MET A 635 -7.01 13.50 -31.32
CA MET A 635 -7.54 14.78 -30.85
C MET A 635 -8.70 14.61 -29.87
N PHE A 636 -9.63 13.70 -30.17
CA PHE A 636 -10.75 13.41 -29.26
C PHE A 636 -10.26 12.82 -27.92
N THR A 637 -9.36 11.83 -27.95
CA THR A 637 -8.81 11.24 -26.71
C THR A 637 -8.05 12.28 -25.88
N PHE A 638 -7.32 13.19 -26.52
CA PHE A 638 -6.64 14.30 -25.87
C PHE A 638 -7.62 15.26 -25.16
N VAL A 639 -8.68 15.70 -25.85
CA VAL A 639 -9.70 16.59 -25.26
C VAL A 639 -10.37 15.93 -24.06
N VAL A 640 -10.77 14.65 -24.18
CA VAL A 640 -11.36 13.88 -23.07
C VAL A 640 -10.39 13.77 -21.89
N LEU A 641 -9.12 13.51 -22.16
CA LEU A 641 -8.08 13.42 -21.12
C LEU A 641 -7.92 14.75 -20.38
N ILE A 642 -7.83 15.88 -21.10
CA ILE A 642 -7.71 17.22 -20.50
C ILE A 642 -8.94 17.56 -19.66
N ILE A 643 -10.15 17.35 -20.17
CA ILE A 643 -11.39 17.59 -19.42
C ILE A 643 -11.40 16.75 -18.14
N THR A 644 -11.02 15.47 -18.23
CA THR A 644 -10.97 14.58 -17.07
C THR A 644 -9.95 15.05 -16.03
N ILE A 645 -8.76 15.46 -16.46
CA ILE A 645 -7.73 16.02 -15.57
C ILE A 645 -8.23 17.29 -14.90
N ILE A 646 -8.87 18.20 -15.65
CA ILE A 646 -9.45 19.42 -15.08
C ILE A 646 -10.50 19.07 -14.03
N ILE A 647 -11.44 18.18 -14.32
CA ILE A 647 -12.47 17.75 -13.35
C ILE A 647 -11.82 17.14 -12.10
N CYS A 648 -10.81 16.29 -12.25
CA CYS A 648 -10.08 15.71 -11.12
C CYS A 648 -9.35 16.77 -10.29
N LEU A 649 -8.64 17.70 -10.94
CA LEU A 649 -7.96 18.82 -10.27
C LEU A 649 -8.98 19.73 -9.56
N SER A 650 -10.08 20.07 -10.22
CA SER A 650 -11.18 20.81 -9.61
C SER A 650 -11.73 20.07 -8.38
N HIS A 651 -11.97 18.76 -8.44
CA HIS A 651 -12.45 18.01 -7.28
C HIS A 651 -11.43 17.97 -6.12
N VAL A 652 -10.14 17.85 -6.42
CA VAL A 652 -9.07 17.89 -5.41
C VAL A 652 -8.96 19.29 -4.79
N VAL A 653 -8.96 20.33 -5.62
CA VAL A 653 -8.85 21.73 -5.22
C VAL A 653 -10.09 22.18 -4.44
N PHE A 654 -11.30 21.99 -4.99
CA PHE A 654 -12.55 22.27 -4.29
C PHE A 654 -12.78 21.38 -3.08
N GLY A 655 -12.26 20.15 -3.06
CA GLY A 655 -12.24 19.30 -1.87
C GLY A 655 -11.36 19.87 -0.75
N HIS A 656 -10.22 20.45 -1.11
CA HIS A 656 -9.33 21.18 -0.18
C HIS A 656 -9.97 22.49 0.30
N PHE A 657 -10.75 23.16 -0.56
CA PHE A 657 -11.56 24.33 -0.21
C PHE A 657 -12.90 23.98 0.44
N LYS A 658 -13.35 22.73 0.45
CA LYS A 658 -14.59 22.31 1.15
C LYS A 658 -14.43 22.45 2.67
N TYR A 659 -13.20 22.34 3.16
CA TYR A 659 -12.81 22.72 4.53
C TYR A 659 -12.98 24.23 4.81
N LEU A 660 -12.92 25.06 3.77
CA LEU A 660 -13.10 26.52 3.83
C LEU A 660 -14.51 26.96 3.38
N SER A 661 -15.33 26.05 2.84
CA SER A 661 -16.67 26.37 2.35
C SER A 661 -17.64 26.45 3.52
N ALA A 662 -18.22 27.63 3.72
CA ALA A 662 -19.18 27.95 4.77
C ALA A 662 -20.48 27.10 4.73
N HIS A 663 -20.67 26.22 3.73
CA HIS A 663 -21.91 25.46 3.55
C HIS A 663 -22.06 24.20 4.43
N ASN A 664 -21.03 23.77 5.16
CA ASN A 664 -21.21 22.77 6.23
C ASN A 664 -21.65 23.38 7.57
N TYR A 665 -21.80 24.71 7.67
CA TYR A 665 -22.16 25.37 8.93
C TYR A 665 -23.67 25.39 9.22
N LYS A 666 -24.54 24.87 8.34
CA LYS A 666 -25.98 25.15 8.42
C LYS A 666 -26.94 23.98 8.64
N GLU A 667 -26.50 22.72 8.75
CA GLU A 667 -27.42 21.57 8.87
C GLU A 667 -27.43 20.85 10.24
N GLU A 668 -26.90 21.43 11.32
CA GLU A 668 -27.03 20.87 12.69
C GLU A 668 -27.93 21.72 13.61
N GLY A 669 -28.96 22.37 13.06
CA GLY A 669 -29.69 23.44 13.74
C GLY A 669 -31.17 23.20 14.06
N GLN A 670 -31.72 21.99 13.90
CA GLN A 670 -33.13 21.74 14.22
C GLN A 670 -33.34 20.37 14.84
N GLY A 671 -33.33 20.33 16.18
CA GLY A 671 -33.74 19.14 16.91
C GLY A 671 -33.22 19.07 18.34
N MET A 672 -33.46 20.09 19.17
CA MET A 672 -33.58 19.85 20.62
C MET A 672 -34.31 21.03 21.27
N SER A 673 -35.61 20.88 21.44
CA SER A 673 -36.38 21.69 22.39
C SER A 673 -36.07 21.22 23.80
N GLN A 674 -35.73 22.19 24.64
CA GLN A 674 -35.86 22.28 26.10
C GLN A 674 -36.32 21.02 26.83
N ASP A 675 -35.47 20.53 27.74
CA ASP A 675 -35.87 20.16 29.10
C ASP A 675 -34.69 20.46 30.03
N GLU A 676 -34.89 21.46 30.88
CA GLU A 676 -34.06 21.76 32.04
C GLU A 676 -34.51 20.85 33.19
N GLU A 677 -33.59 20.09 33.78
CA GLU A 677 -33.70 19.72 35.20
C GLU A 677 -32.31 19.37 35.76
N GLY A 678 -31.95 20.06 36.84
CA GLY A 678 -30.60 20.06 37.41
C GLY A 678 -30.35 18.96 38.43
N VAL A 679 -29.07 18.64 38.65
CA VAL A 679 -28.61 17.92 39.84
C VAL A 679 -27.20 18.39 40.25
N ASN A 680 -27.16 18.75 41.53
CA ASN A 680 -26.10 19.13 42.47
C ASN A 680 -24.63 18.75 42.23
N ASP A 681 -23.77 19.69 42.66
CA ASP A 681 -22.41 19.51 43.16
C ASP A 681 -22.33 18.45 44.27
N GLY A 682 -21.35 17.56 44.15
CA GLY A 682 -21.07 16.54 45.15
C GLY A 682 -19.87 15.66 44.78
N ASP A 683 -18.75 16.00 45.42
CA ASP A 683 -17.61 15.15 45.75
C ASP A 683 -16.39 15.04 44.84
N PHE A 684 -15.26 15.26 45.51
CA PHE A 684 -13.88 15.32 45.05
C PHE A 684 -13.14 14.22 45.81
N GLN A 685 -12.70 13.14 45.16
CA GLN A 685 -11.41 12.47 45.44
C GLN A 685 -11.18 11.16 44.68
N SER A 686 -9.94 11.05 44.20
CA SER A 686 -9.16 9.83 43.92
C SER A 686 -9.57 8.96 42.73
N GLY A 687 -8.64 8.84 41.77
CA GLY A 687 -8.78 7.98 40.61
C GLY A 687 -7.48 7.84 39.81
N GLU A 688 -6.32 7.85 40.47
CA GLU A 688 -5.11 7.25 39.91
C GLU A 688 -5.27 5.73 40.09
N ASP A 689 -5.90 5.04 39.14
CA ASP A 689 -5.71 3.60 38.86
C ASP A 689 -6.58 3.03 37.71
N SER A 690 -7.43 3.82 37.04
CA SER A 690 -8.37 3.28 36.03
C SER A 690 -7.86 3.21 34.57
N LEU A 691 -6.60 3.58 34.29
CA LEU A 691 -6.05 3.59 32.92
C LEU A 691 -5.33 2.29 32.51
N ILE A 692 -5.50 1.21 33.28
CA ILE A 692 -4.80 -0.07 33.05
C ILE A 692 -5.75 -1.27 32.90
N GLU A 693 -7.05 -1.13 33.19
CA GLU A 693 -7.95 -2.29 33.28
C GLU A 693 -8.56 -2.76 31.94
N ASN A 694 -8.56 -1.92 30.89
CA ASN A 694 -9.18 -2.29 29.60
C ASN A 694 -8.25 -2.99 28.58
N GLU A 695 -7.08 -3.46 29.03
CA GLU A 695 -6.27 -4.45 28.28
C GLU A 695 -6.30 -5.84 28.95
N VAL A 696 -7.17 -6.05 29.94
CA VAL A 696 -7.29 -7.31 30.71
C VAL A 696 -8.53 -8.12 30.33
N HIS A 697 -9.44 -7.58 29.53
CA HIS A 697 -10.48 -8.36 28.86
C HIS A 697 -10.23 -8.38 27.35
N GLN A 698 -9.33 -9.28 26.96
CA GLN A 698 -9.19 -9.81 25.60
C GLN A 698 -9.53 -11.29 25.60
#